data_AF-A0A6L7MV03-F1
#
_entry.id   AF-A0A6L7MV03-F1
#
_cell.length_a   1.000
_cell.length_b   1.000
_cell.length_c   1.000
_cell.angle_alpha   90.00
_cell.angle_beta   90.00
_cell.angle_gamma   90.00
#
_symmetry.space_group_name_H-M   'P 1'
#
loop_
_entity.id
_entity.type
_entity.pdbx_description
1 polymer ?
#
loop_
_entity_poly.entity_id
_entity_poly.type
_entity_poly.pdbx_seq_one_letter_code
_entity_poly.pdbx_strand_id
1 'polypeptide(L)'
;MRIGSAIHGPRLVAKLMALSVALLVVPWLSWLLLVEMERALEAMQFRQQLLVAKGISTFLNGREDLFADLPIDPEDYEALYARPITGSARLDGAIEDWNDVDSHVANAFGASGGTADGSFDLSLGDREGWLYAFLKVRDDVRVYRNPKSLRLDGADHVRVDFIRADGEDGRIAITASQAGVTTAYPMDAEWRLAETGAPERSVQGHLVETGEGYALEFRMPLDMLGSRRVFGLSFVDVDDPQTRAIRTVTRTLPTAGEESFGLVVYRSPEVLKIIEGLGYAGYRIMVIDTESRRRAETGGLDLGPRPPAETNWAAIPRGAFLKTRQWLEAFTAGDADVAQDAEGAAEVIASALAGDPLALRRHAGEKEVIMAGHPIVGAGGSVIGLVAVEQTIEDIETFQYAAIDSIVWVSVASLIAFVLAVIAFSGRLTWRIRNLRREAAAAIDEYGRLRSAALSSEIHSGDEIGDLARSVSNMLTRLRQHNHFIENMPRTLRHEINNPLNVLSTSLQNLSEDVADVKDSRYLESARRGVLRIGAIVENLADAASLDESLQAEDMDEVDLEQLLANYVGNCAITHPDHGFLFRGTGAAVIVLASDYRIEQMLDKIIDNAIDFHRAGSAIRVQLDTGPEHARIAIANRGPPLPRDATGSVFESMVSHRGPDNRLHFGLGLYVVRTIAEHHGGTVRALNLTDGSGVVISVQLPLATGAGKAEEPAQDHSSRTA
;
A
#
# COMPACT_ATOMS: atom_id res chain seq x y z
N MET A 1 51.05 -10.98 8.48
CA MET A 1 49.89 -11.66 7.83
C MET A 1 48.64 -10.87 8.17
N ARG A 2 48.20 -9.95 7.31
CA ARG A 2 46.94 -9.20 7.48
C ARG A 2 45.83 -9.96 6.74
N ILE A 3 45.07 -10.76 7.48
CA ILE A 3 43.87 -11.44 6.96
C ILE A 3 42.69 -10.53 7.28
N GLY A 4 42.40 -9.63 6.34
CA GLY A 4 41.19 -8.81 6.34
C GLY A 4 40.44 -9.11 5.05
N SER A 5 39.76 -10.26 5.00
CA SER A 5 38.87 -10.59 3.89
C SER A 5 37.74 -9.55 3.86
N ALA A 6 37.71 -8.74 2.79
CA ALA A 6 36.62 -7.82 2.52
C ALA A 6 35.32 -8.62 2.43
N ILE A 7 34.48 -8.49 3.45
CA ILE A 7 33.12 -9.03 3.43
C ILE A 7 32.39 -8.26 2.33
N HIS A 8 32.18 -8.91 1.19
CA HIS A 8 31.43 -8.32 0.09
C HIS A 8 29.98 -8.19 0.56
N GLY A 9 29.44 -6.97 0.46
CA GLY A 9 28.03 -6.74 0.79
C GLY A 9 27.13 -7.55 -0.14
N PRO A 10 25.87 -7.83 0.26
CA PRO A 10 24.94 -8.54 -0.62
C PRO A 10 24.80 -7.80 -1.96
N ARG A 11 24.79 -8.58 -3.04
CA ARG A 11 24.62 -8.10 -4.42
C ARG A 11 23.40 -7.19 -4.54
N LEU A 12 23.45 -6.21 -5.45
CA LEU A 12 22.34 -5.27 -5.67
C LEU A 12 20.99 -5.99 -5.85
N VAL A 13 20.99 -7.09 -6.60
CA VAL A 13 19.82 -7.94 -6.85
C VAL A 13 19.32 -8.61 -5.58
N ALA A 14 20.21 -9.07 -4.69
CA ALA A 14 19.83 -9.69 -3.42
C ALA A 14 19.17 -8.67 -2.47
N LYS A 15 19.64 -7.42 -2.46
CA LYS A 15 19.02 -6.33 -1.70
C LYS A 15 17.60 -6.01 -2.21
N LEU A 16 17.42 -5.96 -3.53
CA LEU A 16 16.12 -5.74 -4.16
C LEU A 16 15.15 -6.91 -3.94
N MET A 17 15.64 -8.15 -4.03
CA MET A 17 14.84 -9.34 -3.72
C MET A 17 14.43 -9.37 -2.25
N ALA A 18 15.34 -9.09 -1.32
CA ALA A 18 15.00 -9.04 0.10
C ALA A 18 13.93 -7.97 0.40
N LEU A 19 14.03 -6.79 -0.22
CA LEU A 19 13.02 -5.74 -0.10
C LEU A 19 11.66 -6.19 -0.67
N SER A 20 11.68 -6.87 -1.82
CA SER A 20 10.45 -7.35 -2.49
C SER A 20 9.78 -8.50 -1.72
N VAL A 21 10.56 -9.42 -1.16
CA VAL A 21 10.06 -10.52 -0.31
C VAL A 21 9.47 -9.96 0.99
N ALA A 22 10.13 -8.99 1.62
CA ALA A 22 9.61 -8.34 2.82
C ALA A 22 8.23 -7.68 2.57
N LEU A 23 7.99 -7.15 1.36
CA LEU A 23 6.71 -6.56 0.99
C LEU A 23 5.57 -7.59 0.88
N LEU A 24 5.85 -8.79 0.36
CA LEU A 24 4.84 -9.84 0.22
C LEU A 24 4.53 -10.54 1.54
N VAL A 25 5.51 -10.63 2.44
CA VAL A 25 5.34 -11.29 3.73
C VAL A 25 4.38 -10.53 4.63
N VAL A 26 4.39 -9.20 4.64
CA VAL A 26 3.55 -8.42 5.57
C VAL A 26 2.05 -8.61 5.32
N PRO A 27 1.50 -8.37 4.10
CA PRO A 27 0.08 -8.60 3.83
C PRO A 27 -0.32 -10.07 3.99
N TRP A 28 0.55 -10.99 3.57
CA TRP A 28 0.32 -12.43 3.71
C TRP A 28 0.17 -12.85 5.18
N LEU A 29 1.09 -12.39 6.03
CA LEU A 29 1.13 -12.72 7.45
C LEU A 29 -0.02 -12.02 8.21
N SER A 30 -0.39 -10.80 7.81
CA SER A 30 -1.62 -10.14 8.31
C SER A 30 -2.88 -10.91 7.94
N TRP A 31 -2.99 -11.45 6.73
CA TRP A 31 -4.11 -12.29 6.32
C TRP A 31 -4.17 -13.59 7.11
N LEU A 32 -3.04 -14.27 7.27
CA LEU A 32 -2.94 -15.52 8.03
C LEU A 32 -3.34 -15.31 9.50
N LEU A 33 -2.89 -14.21 10.11
CA LEU A 33 -3.26 -13.85 11.48
C LEU A 33 -4.77 -13.55 11.62
N LEU A 34 -5.39 -12.89 10.63
CA LEU A 34 -6.82 -12.62 10.64
C LEU A 34 -7.64 -13.90 10.59
N VAL A 35 -7.32 -14.81 9.66
CA VAL A 35 -8.02 -16.09 9.50
C VAL A 35 -7.91 -16.94 10.77
N GLU A 36 -6.73 -16.98 11.37
CA GLU A 36 -6.51 -17.73 12.61
C GLU A 36 -7.30 -17.12 13.79
N MET A 37 -7.32 -15.80 13.90
CA MET A 37 -8.07 -15.09 14.94
C MET A 37 -9.57 -15.30 14.79
N GLU A 38 -10.11 -15.25 13.58
CA GLU A 38 -11.54 -15.49 13.30
C GLU A 38 -11.95 -16.90 13.72
N ARG A 39 -11.21 -17.92 13.28
CA ARG A 39 -11.45 -19.32 13.68
C ARG A 39 -11.33 -19.51 15.19
N ALA A 40 -10.37 -18.85 15.83
CA ALA A 40 -10.18 -18.94 17.28
C ALA A 40 -11.33 -18.30 18.05
N LEU A 41 -11.84 -17.14 17.59
CA LEU A 41 -12.98 -16.45 18.18
C LEU A 41 -14.27 -17.26 18.04
N GLU A 42 -14.54 -17.79 16.85
CA GLU A 42 -15.71 -18.67 16.61
C GLU A 42 -15.65 -19.91 17.51
N ALA A 43 -14.51 -20.60 17.54
CA ALA A 43 -14.32 -21.78 18.38
C ALA A 43 -14.40 -21.48 19.89
N MET A 44 -14.04 -20.26 20.30
CA MET A 44 -14.20 -19.80 21.68
C MET A 44 -15.68 -19.58 22.00
N GLN A 45 -16.44 -18.96 21.11
CA GLN A 45 -17.85 -18.67 21.31
C GLN A 45 -18.72 -19.93 21.33
N PHE A 46 -18.49 -20.88 20.42
CA PHE A 46 -19.16 -22.19 20.46
C PHE A 46 -18.94 -22.87 21.81
N ARG A 47 -17.71 -22.85 22.33
CA ARG A 47 -17.39 -23.40 23.66
C ARG A 47 -18.08 -22.65 24.80
N GLN A 48 -18.13 -21.32 24.75
CA GLN A 48 -18.81 -20.52 25.77
C GLN A 48 -20.30 -20.85 25.83
N GLN A 49 -20.99 -20.91 24.69
CA GLN A 49 -22.41 -21.23 24.67
C GLN A 49 -22.70 -22.67 25.13
N LEU A 50 -21.87 -23.63 24.74
CA LEU A 50 -22.00 -25.00 25.22
C LEU A 50 -21.82 -25.10 26.74
N LEU A 51 -20.92 -24.29 27.31
CA LEU A 51 -20.73 -24.18 28.76
C LEU A 51 -21.94 -23.55 29.46
N VAL A 52 -22.58 -22.54 28.85
CA VAL A 52 -23.82 -21.94 29.37
C VAL A 52 -24.96 -22.96 29.33
N ALA A 53 -25.18 -23.62 28.19
CA ALA A 53 -26.20 -24.66 28.03
C ALA A 53 -25.98 -25.81 29.03
N LYS A 54 -24.72 -26.26 29.18
CA LYS A 54 -24.33 -27.25 30.20
C LYS A 54 -24.58 -26.78 31.62
N GLY A 55 -24.25 -25.53 31.92
CA GLY A 55 -24.48 -24.93 33.23
C GLY A 55 -25.96 -24.99 33.62
N ILE A 56 -26.83 -24.59 32.70
CA ILE A 56 -28.29 -24.61 32.89
C ILE A 56 -28.80 -26.06 32.99
N SER A 57 -28.39 -26.96 32.09
CA SER A 57 -28.88 -28.34 32.10
C SER A 57 -28.48 -29.08 33.39
N THR A 58 -27.32 -28.75 33.96
CA THR A 58 -26.85 -29.31 35.23
C THR A 58 -27.80 -29.00 36.40
N PHE A 59 -28.51 -27.86 36.38
CA PHE A 59 -29.52 -27.54 37.40
C PHE A 59 -30.82 -28.33 37.23
N LEU A 60 -31.11 -28.79 36.01
CA LEU A 60 -32.31 -29.55 35.66
C LEU A 60 -32.09 -31.08 35.72
N ASN A 61 -30.82 -31.52 35.71
CA ASN A 61 -30.47 -32.93 35.81
C ASN A 61 -31.03 -33.57 37.10
N GLY A 62 -31.58 -34.78 36.96
CA GLY A 62 -32.17 -35.54 38.05
C GLY A 62 -33.52 -35.02 38.57
N ARG A 63 -34.11 -34.00 37.93
CA ARG A 63 -35.41 -33.43 38.28
C ARG A 63 -36.52 -33.87 37.30
N GLU A 64 -36.80 -35.16 37.30
CA GLU A 64 -37.80 -35.78 36.41
C GLU A 64 -39.23 -35.30 36.72
N ASP A 65 -39.47 -34.91 37.97
CA ASP A 65 -40.70 -34.28 38.46
C ASP A 65 -41.09 -33.03 37.66
N LEU A 66 -40.11 -32.25 37.21
CA LEU A 66 -40.34 -31.06 36.37
C LEU A 66 -40.91 -31.38 34.97
N PHE A 67 -40.85 -32.65 34.56
CA PHE A 67 -41.21 -33.11 33.23
C PHE A 67 -42.33 -34.18 33.21
N ALA A 68 -42.73 -34.73 34.37
CA ALA A 68 -43.54 -35.94 34.51
C ALA A 68 -45.08 -35.74 34.47
N ASP A 69 -45.59 -34.51 34.44
CA ASP A 69 -46.99 -34.21 34.83
C ASP A 69 -48.02 -34.00 33.69
N LEU A 70 -47.97 -34.76 32.59
CA LEU A 70 -49.03 -34.72 31.56
C LEU A 70 -49.56 -36.11 31.17
N PRO A 71 -50.89 -36.30 31.03
CA PRO A 71 -51.47 -37.55 30.51
C PRO A 71 -50.97 -37.85 29.09
N ILE A 72 -50.79 -39.15 28.82
CA ILE A 72 -49.88 -39.70 27.80
C ILE A 72 -50.60 -40.05 26.47
N ASP A 73 -51.85 -39.61 26.23
CA ASP A 73 -52.55 -39.94 24.97
C ASP A 73 -52.93 -38.71 24.13
N PRO A 74 -52.30 -38.50 22.95
CA PRO A 74 -52.55 -37.35 22.07
C PRO A 74 -53.80 -37.45 21.18
N GLU A 75 -54.52 -38.58 21.17
CA GLU A 75 -55.73 -38.74 20.33
C GLU A 75 -57.00 -38.14 20.96
N ASP A 76 -57.02 -37.92 22.28
CA ASP A 76 -58.21 -37.50 23.02
C ASP A 76 -58.24 -36.00 23.40
N TYR A 77 -57.17 -35.24 23.12
CA TYR A 77 -57.03 -33.85 23.59
C TYR A 77 -56.47 -32.90 22.53
N GLU A 78 -57.09 -31.72 22.40
CA GLU A 78 -56.54 -30.58 21.68
C GLU A 78 -55.93 -29.59 22.69
N ALA A 79 -54.59 -29.50 22.71
CA ALA A 79 -53.88 -28.64 23.66
C ALA A 79 -54.01 -27.16 23.27
N LEU A 80 -54.72 -26.38 24.08
CA LEU A 80 -54.78 -24.93 23.93
C LEU A 80 -53.64 -24.28 24.74
N TYR A 81 -52.96 -23.30 24.15
CA TYR A 81 -51.81 -22.64 24.77
C TYR A 81 -52.13 -21.20 25.13
N ALA A 82 -52.00 -20.86 26.42
CA ALA A 82 -52.00 -19.46 26.86
C ALA A 82 -50.65 -18.80 26.54
N ARG A 83 -50.69 -17.58 25.98
CA ARG A 83 -49.49 -16.81 25.64
C ARG A 83 -49.23 -15.67 26.63
N PRO A 84 -47.97 -15.36 26.97
CA PRO A 84 -47.68 -14.31 27.93
C PRO A 84 -48.08 -12.93 27.38
N ILE A 85 -48.97 -12.23 28.10
CA ILE A 85 -49.39 -10.88 27.73
C ILE A 85 -48.38 -9.87 28.28
N THR A 86 -47.59 -9.28 27.39
CA THR A 86 -46.56 -8.29 27.75
C THR A 86 -47.14 -6.86 27.87
N GLY A 87 -48.23 -6.57 27.16
CA GLY A 87 -48.97 -5.28 27.20
C GLY A 87 -49.90 -5.15 28.42
N SER A 88 -50.45 -3.95 28.65
CA SER A 88 -51.38 -3.74 29.77
C SER A 88 -52.74 -4.36 29.46
N ALA A 89 -52.99 -5.59 29.93
CA ALA A 89 -54.28 -6.28 29.76
C ALA A 89 -55.40 -5.56 30.55
N ARG A 90 -56.15 -4.68 29.88
CA ARG A 90 -57.34 -4.02 30.43
C ARG A 90 -58.54 -4.88 30.10
N LEU A 91 -59.38 -5.19 31.10
CA LEU A 91 -60.64 -5.90 30.88
C LEU A 91 -61.69 -4.95 30.30
N ASP A 92 -61.63 -4.72 28.99
CA ASP A 92 -62.58 -3.87 28.27
C ASP A 92 -63.27 -4.60 27.11
N GLY A 93 -63.01 -5.90 26.94
CA GLY A 93 -63.63 -6.72 25.90
C GLY A 93 -62.96 -6.57 24.53
N ALA A 94 -61.71 -6.07 24.50
CA ALA A 94 -60.91 -5.85 23.31
C ALA A 94 -59.57 -6.61 23.44
N ILE A 95 -59.14 -7.32 22.39
CA ILE A 95 -57.89 -8.11 22.42
C ILE A 95 -56.66 -7.28 22.03
N GLU A 96 -56.86 -6.08 21.48
CA GLU A 96 -55.81 -5.24 20.90
C GLU A 96 -54.73 -4.81 21.91
N ASP A 97 -55.08 -4.76 23.20
CA ASP A 97 -54.15 -4.46 24.30
C ASP A 97 -53.20 -5.63 24.61
N TRP A 98 -53.49 -6.82 24.09
CA TRP A 98 -52.61 -7.99 24.14
C TRP A 98 -51.62 -7.87 22.96
N ASN A 99 -50.50 -7.16 23.19
CA ASN A 99 -49.44 -6.97 22.17
C ASN A 99 -49.18 -8.22 21.31
N ASP A 100 -48.96 -8.01 20.00
CA ASP A 100 -48.75 -9.08 19.00
C ASP A 100 -50.00 -9.96 18.79
N VAL A 101 -51.11 -9.33 18.40
CA VAL A 101 -52.42 -9.97 18.14
C VAL A 101 -52.30 -11.07 17.07
N ASP A 102 -51.45 -10.89 16.07
CA ASP A 102 -51.17 -11.89 15.02
C ASP A 102 -50.53 -13.17 15.57
N SER A 103 -49.85 -13.07 16.71
CA SER A 103 -49.30 -14.23 17.40
C SER A 103 -50.39 -14.98 18.19
N HIS A 104 -51.45 -14.32 18.67
CA HIS A 104 -52.52 -14.95 19.44
C HIS A 104 -53.54 -15.61 18.49
N VAL A 105 -53.12 -16.71 17.85
CA VAL A 105 -53.96 -17.51 16.95
C VAL A 105 -55.24 -17.92 17.68
N ALA A 106 -56.37 -17.39 17.23
CA ALA A 106 -57.68 -17.74 17.76
C ALA A 106 -58.09 -19.11 17.24
N ASN A 107 -58.41 -20.02 18.16
CA ASN A 107 -58.92 -21.35 17.80
C ASN A 107 -60.44 -21.28 17.67
N ALA A 108 -60.95 -21.75 16.54
CA ALA A 108 -62.37 -21.65 16.19
C ALA A 108 -63.13 -22.93 16.63
N PHE A 109 -64.18 -22.75 17.44
CA PHE A 109 -64.98 -23.84 18.02
C PHE A 109 -66.43 -23.78 17.58
N GLY A 110 -67.04 -24.92 17.26
CA GLY A 110 -68.43 -25.04 16.85
C GLY A 110 -68.62 -25.61 15.44
N ALA A 111 -69.87 -25.72 15.00
CA ALA A 111 -70.19 -26.28 13.68
C ALA A 111 -69.57 -25.47 12.53
N SER A 112 -69.23 -26.15 11.43
CA SER A 112 -68.64 -25.55 10.23
C SER A 112 -67.34 -24.75 10.48
N GLY A 113 -66.49 -25.23 11.40
CA GLY A 113 -65.19 -24.60 11.69
C GLY A 113 -65.33 -23.22 12.35
N GLY A 114 -66.29 -23.08 13.27
CA GLY A 114 -66.51 -21.83 14.01
C GLY A 114 -67.22 -20.72 13.23
N THR A 115 -68.01 -21.06 12.21
CA THR A 115 -68.75 -20.08 11.39
C THR A 115 -70.25 -20.09 11.58
N ALA A 116 -70.78 -21.10 12.27
CA ALA A 116 -72.19 -21.23 12.55
C ALA A 116 -72.64 -20.36 13.75
N ASP A 117 -73.93 -20.15 13.86
CA ASP A 117 -74.52 -19.57 15.05
C ASP A 117 -74.24 -20.44 16.30
N GLY A 118 -73.97 -19.80 17.44
CA GLY A 118 -73.51 -20.43 18.67
C GLY A 118 -72.03 -20.85 18.68
N SER A 119 -71.23 -20.44 17.68
CA SER A 119 -69.78 -20.71 17.62
C SER A 119 -68.94 -19.61 18.27
N PHE A 120 -67.68 -19.92 18.61
CA PHE A 120 -66.77 -18.90 19.13
C PHE A 120 -65.31 -19.13 18.73
N ASP A 121 -64.58 -18.04 18.58
CA ASP A 121 -63.13 -18.03 18.47
C ASP A 121 -62.53 -17.76 19.87
N LEU A 122 -61.52 -18.53 20.29
CA LEU A 122 -60.90 -18.44 21.62
C LEU A 122 -59.41 -18.10 21.53
N SER A 123 -59.02 -17.08 22.28
CA SER A 123 -57.63 -16.73 22.55
C SER A 123 -57.35 -16.74 24.05
N LEU A 124 -56.23 -17.33 24.45
CA LEU A 124 -55.80 -17.44 25.85
C LEU A 124 -54.50 -16.69 26.07
N GLY A 125 -54.40 -15.99 27.21
CA GLY A 125 -53.19 -15.30 27.62
C GLY A 125 -52.94 -15.40 29.12
N ASP A 126 -51.70 -15.20 29.55
CA ASP A 126 -51.33 -15.19 30.97
C ASP A 126 -50.52 -13.96 31.36
N ARG A 127 -50.81 -13.41 32.55
CA ARG A 127 -50.09 -12.27 33.11
C ARG A 127 -50.23 -12.21 34.63
N GLU A 128 -49.10 -12.05 35.33
CA GLU A 128 -49.05 -11.76 36.78
C GLU A 128 -49.88 -12.73 37.65
N GLY A 129 -49.92 -14.01 37.30
CA GLY A 129 -50.70 -15.03 38.04
C GLY A 129 -52.18 -15.11 37.66
N TRP A 130 -52.60 -14.40 36.62
CA TRP A 130 -53.95 -14.43 36.08
C TRP A 130 -53.97 -15.09 34.70
N LEU A 131 -54.98 -15.91 34.46
CA LEU A 131 -55.38 -16.38 33.14
C LEU A 131 -56.34 -15.35 32.56
N TYR A 132 -56.09 -14.93 31.33
CA TYR A 132 -56.99 -14.12 30.52
C TYR A 132 -57.53 -14.97 29.37
N ALA A 133 -58.81 -14.84 29.10
CA ALA A 133 -59.48 -15.51 28.00
C ALA A 133 -60.32 -14.50 27.23
N PHE A 134 -60.14 -14.48 25.92
CA PHE A 134 -60.89 -13.67 24.99
C PHE A 134 -61.70 -14.59 24.07
N LEU A 135 -63.02 -14.43 24.10
CA LEU A 135 -63.96 -15.20 23.31
C LEU A 135 -64.69 -14.26 22.36
N LYS A 136 -64.56 -14.51 21.06
CA LYS A 136 -65.38 -13.84 20.05
C LYS A 136 -66.51 -14.77 19.65
N VAL A 137 -67.69 -14.54 20.20
CA VAL A 137 -68.88 -15.38 20.01
C VAL A 137 -69.69 -14.86 18.82
N ARG A 138 -70.14 -15.79 17.99
CA ARG A 138 -71.08 -15.56 16.89
C ARG A 138 -72.46 -16.01 17.33
N ASP A 139 -73.38 -15.06 17.37
CA ASP A 139 -74.71 -15.22 17.95
C ASP A 139 -75.68 -14.26 17.22
N ASP A 140 -76.74 -14.82 16.63
CA ASP A 140 -77.76 -14.08 15.91
C ASP A 140 -78.86 -13.48 16.80
N VAL A 141 -79.05 -14.00 18.02
CA VAL A 141 -80.08 -13.57 18.96
C VAL A 141 -79.58 -13.55 20.41
N ARG A 142 -79.23 -12.35 20.86
CA ARG A 142 -78.69 -12.10 22.21
C ARG A 142 -79.78 -12.13 23.27
N VAL A 143 -79.68 -13.04 24.22
CA VAL A 143 -80.56 -13.12 25.39
C VAL A 143 -79.77 -12.94 26.68
N TYR A 144 -79.85 -11.73 27.21
CA TYR A 144 -79.26 -11.41 28.52
C TYR A 144 -80.02 -12.03 29.70
N ARG A 145 -79.28 -12.24 30.78
CA ARG A 145 -79.82 -12.74 32.05
C ARG A 145 -80.84 -11.77 32.61
N ASN A 146 -81.98 -12.30 33.05
CA ASN A 146 -82.94 -11.57 33.86
C ASN A 146 -82.45 -11.49 35.32
N PRO A 147 -82.16 -10.30 35.89
CA PRO A 147 -81.66 -10.16 37.26
C PRO A 147 -82.63 -10.68 38.33
N LYS A 148 -83.92 -10.81 38.01
CA LYS A 148 -84.96 -11.32 38.91
C LYS A 148 -85.08 -12.85 38.88
N SER A 149 -84.39 -13.52 37.95
CA SER A 149 -84.36 -14.98 37.85
C SER A 149 -83.25 -15.55 38.73
N LEU A 150 -83.59 -16.58 39.51
CA LEU A 150 -82.62 -17.40 40.24
C LEU A 150 -81.89 -18.39 39.33
N ARG A 151 -82.51 -18.79 38.21
CA ARG A 151 -81.87 -19.63 37.19
C ARG A 151 -80.80 -18.85 36.44
N LEU A 152 -79.63 -19.47 36.27
CA LEU A 152 -78.46 -18.90 35.60
C LEU A 152 -78.24 -19.46 34.18
N ASP A 153 -79.00 -20.49 33.80
CA ASP A 153 -78.87 -21.20 32.51
C ASP A 153 -79.76 -20.65 31.38
N GLY A 154 -80.73 -19.80 31.70
CA GLY A 154 -81.75 -19.33 30.75
C GLY A 154 -81.37 -18.04 30.01
N ALA A 155 -80.10 -17.88 29.67
CA ALA A 155 -79.51 -16.73 28.97
C ALA A 155 -78.16 -17.15 28.38
N ASP A 156 -77.61 -16.34 27.48
CA ASP A 156 -76.28 -16.61 26.92
C ASP A 156 -75.23 -16.48 28.02
N HIS A 157 -74.37 -17.49 28.13
CA HIS A 157 -73.33 -17.51 29.14
C HIS A 157 -72.17 -18.42 28.75
N VAL A 158 -71.03 -18.15 29.38
CA VAL A 158 -69.83 -18.99 29.26
C VAL A 158 -69.70 -19.82 30.53
N ARG A 159 -69.43 -21.12 30.35
CA ARG A 159 -69.16 -22.08 31.40
C ARG A 159 -67.66 -22.36 31.45
N VAL A 160 -67.14 -22.42 32.67
CA VAL A 160 -65.76 -22.80 32.98
C VAL A 160 -65.80 -23.98 33.93
N ASP A 161 -65.28 -25.12 33.48
CA ASP A 161 -65.06 -26.31 34.29
C ASP A 161 -63.56 -26.45 34.58
N PHE A 162 -63.18 -26.82 35.80
CA PHE A 162 -61.77 -26.93 36.19
C PHE A 162 -61.60 -27.83 37.42
N ILE A 163 -60.36 -28.20 37.74
CA ILE A 163 -60.04 -28.90 38.99
C ILE A 163 -59.52 -27.89 40.00
N ARG A 164 -60.16 -27.82 41.17
CA ARG A 164 -59.76 -26.94 42.28
C ARG A 164 -58.45 -27.43 42.92
N ALA A 165 -57.81 -26.58 43.72
CA ALA A 165 -56.55 -26.93 44.41
C ALA A 165 -56.67 -28.09 45.42
N ASP A 166 -57.89 -28.41 45.87
CA ASP A 166 -58.21 -29.54 46.73
C ASP A 166 -58.47 -30.85 45.96
N GLY A 167 -58.49 -30.79 44.62
CA GLY A 167 -58.73 -31.94 43.73
C GLY A 167 -60.19 -32.17 43.36
N GLU A 168 -61.13 -31.35 43.86
CA GLU A 168 -62.56 -31.44 43.54
C GLU A 168 -62.92 -30.63 42.27
N ASP A 169 -64.05 -30.96 41.65
CA ASP A 169 -64.56 -30.25 40.47
C ASP A 169 -65.00 -28.81 40.79
N GLY A 170 -64.45 -27.84 40.07
CA GLY A 170 -64.91 -26.46 40.01
C GLY A 170 -65.79 -26.21 38.80
N ARG A 171 -66.93 -25.54 39.00
CA ARG A 171 -67.85 -25.11 37.93
C ARG A 171 -68.22 -23.65 38.12
N ILE A 172 -68.00 -22.82 37.10
CA ILE A 172 -68.34 -21.40 37.11
C ILE A 172 -69.09 -21.01 35.85
N ALA A 173 -70.21 -20.29 35.98
CA ALA A 173 -70.90 -19.64 34.85
C ALA A 173 -70.66 -18.12 34.88
N ILE A 174 -70.16 -17.58 33.78
CA ILE A 174 -69.97 -16.15 33.53
C ILE A 174 -71.20 -15.65 32.79
N THR A 175 -71.99 -14.82 33.46
CA THR A 175 -73.30 -14.33 32.97
C THR A 175 -73.31 -12.82 32.83
N ALA A 176 -74.10 -12.29 31.89
CA ALA A 176 -74.30 -10.86 31.70
C ALA A 176 -75.80 -10.50 31.75
N SER A 177 -76.15 -9.41 32.45
CA SER A 177 -77.53 -8.88 32.45
C SER A 177 -77.75 -7.78 31.39
N GLN A 178 -76.64 -7.26 30.84
CA GLN A 178 -76.52 -6.28 29.78
C GLN A 178 -75.06 -6.29 29.30
N ALA A 179 -74.75 -5.65 28.17
CA ALA A 179 -73.37 -5.39 27.77
C ALA A 179 -72.58 -4.64 28.86
N GLY A 180 -71.30 -4.97 29.01
CA GLY A 180 -70.39 -4.43 30.02
C GLY A 180 -69.93 -5.47 31.02
N VAL A 181 -69.88 -5.11 32.31
CA VAL A 181 -69.32 -5.98 33.36
C VAL A 181 -70.16 -7.25 33.54
N THR A 182 -69.50 -8.40 33.45
CA THR A 182 -70.11 -9.73 33.67
C THR A 182 -70.02 -10.15 35.14
N THR A 183 -70.77 -11.17 35.52
CA THR A 183 -70.74 -11.74 36.86
C THR A 183 -70.60 -13.25 36.77
N ALA A 184 -69.57 -13.77 37.42
CA ALA A 184 -69.30 -15.19 37.57
C ALA A 184 -70.03 -15.78 38.77
N TYR A 185 -70.57 -16.98 38.63
CA TYR A 185 -71.24 -17.71 39.72
C TYR A 185 -70.70 -19.14 39.79
N PRO A 186 -70.31 -19.63 40.98
CA PRO A 186 -70.12 -21.06 41.20
C PRO A 186 -71.43 -21.81 40.95
N MET A 187 -71.39 -22.89 40.18
CA MET A 187 -72.59 -23.58 39.69
C MET A 187 -72.80 -24.94 40.36
N ASP A 188 -74.06 -25.33 40.48
CA ASP A 188 -74.44 -26.70 40.85
C ASP A 188 -74.09 -27.72 39.74
N ALA A 189 -74.27 -29.00 40.06
CA ALA A 189 -73.92 -30.07 39.13
C ALA A 189 -74.75 -30.05 37.83
N GLU A 190 -75.98 -29.51 37.88
CA GLU A 190 -76.90 -29.43 36.74
C GLU A 190 -76.71 -28.14 35.89
N TRP A 191 -75.78 -27.26 36.27
CA TRP A 191 -75.58 -25.94 35.65
C TRP A 191 -76.82 -25.03 35.68
N ARG A 192 -77.73 -25.18 36.64
CA ARG A 192 -79.00 -24.42 36.69
C ARG A 192 -78.99 -23.29 37.70
N LEU A 193 -78.42 -23.54 38.88
CA LEU A 193 -78.44 -22.63 40.02
C LEU A 193 -77.02 -22.37 40.54
N ALA A 194 -76.85 -21.25 41.24
CA ALA A 194 -75.60 -20.98 41.94
C ALA A 194 -75.46 -21.90 43.16
N GLU A 195 -74.31 -22.55 43.31
CA GLU A 195 -73.99 -23.49 44.40
C GLU A 195 -74.15 -22.81 45.79
N THR A 196 -73.62 -21.59 45.92
CA THR A 196 -73.61 -20.83 47.18
C THR A 196 -74.54 -19.61 47.15
N GLY A 197 -75.18 -19.34 46.01
CA GLY A 197 -76.01 -18.14 45.79
C GLY A 197 -75.23 -16.81 45.65
N ALA A 198 -73.93 -16.81 45.95
CA ALA A 198 -73.05 -15.65 45.86
C ALA A 198 -72.20 -15.68 44.57
N PRO A 199 -71.89 -14.51 43.96
CA PRO A 199 -71.00 -14.46 42.81
C PRO A 199 -69.54 -14.68 43.21
N GLU A 200 -68.77 -15.30 42.31
CA GLU A 200 -67.32 -15.46 42.42
C GLU A 200 -66.63 -14.16 41.98
N ARG A 201 -66.14 -13.39 42.95
CA ARG A 201 -65.58 -12.05 42.70
C ARG A 201 -64.16 -12.07 42.14
N SER A 202 -63.47 -13.20 42.29
CA SER A 202 -62.13 -13.36 41.74
C SER A 202 -62.16 -13.49 40.22
N VAL A 203 -63.25 -14.00 39.65
CA VAL A 203 -63.45 -14.05 38.20
C VAL A 203 -64.13 -12.78 37.72
N GLN A 204 -63.49 -12.05 36.82
CA GLN A 204 -63.95 -10.76 36.33
C GLN A 204 -63.98 -10.78 34.82
N GLY A 205 -65.01 -10.22 34.19
CA GLY A 205 -65.04 -10.11 32.74
C GLY A 205 -65.86 -8.93 32.24
N HIS A 206 -65.64 -8.58 31.00
CA HIS A 206 -66.28 -7.51 30.27
C HIS A 206 -66.79 -8.04 28.94
N LEU A 207 -68.06 -7.78 28.63
CA LEU A 207 -68.73 -8.22 27.42
C LEU A 207 -69.06 -7.00 26.55
N VAL A 208 -68.61 -7.04 25.29
CA VAL A 208 -68.89 -6.01 24.28
C VAL A 208 -69.69 -6.62 23.15
N GLU A 209 -70.73 -5.93 22.71
CA GLU A 209 -71.50 -6.35 21.55
C GLU A 209 -70.72 -6.12 20.25
N THR A 210 -70.69 -7.12 19.37
CA THR A 210 -70.06 -7.02 18.05
C THR A 210 -71.11 -7.04 16.94
N GLY A 211 -70.73 -6.88 15.68
CA GLY A 211 -71.68 -6.94 14.55
C GLY A 211 -72.29 -8.33 14.34
N GLU A 212 -71.62 -9.39 14.78
CA GLU A 212 -71.97 -10.80 14.52
C GLU A 212 -72.31 -11.58 15.80
N GLY A 213 -72.34 -10.92 16.97
CA GLY A 213 -72.57 -11.56 18.27
C GLY A 213 -72.01 -10.68 19.39
N TYR A 214 -71.07 -11.20 20.18
CA TYR A 214 -70.39 -10.43 21.22
C TYR A 214 -68.96 -10.93 21.47
N ALA A 215 -68.13 -10.07 22.05
CA ALA A 215 -66.80 -10.39 22.53
C ALA A 215 -66.82 -10.40 24.06
N LEU A 216 -66.40 -11.50 24.66
CA LEU A 216 -66.23 -11.63 26.10
C LEU A 216 -64.73 -11.73 26.40
N GLU A 217 -64.24 -10.78 27.17
CA GLU A 217 -62.91 -10.88 27.79
C GLU A 217 -63.10 -11.13 29.28
N PHE A 218 -62.47 -12.16 29.83
CA PHE A 218 -62.47 -12.39 31.26
C PHE A 218 -61.10 -12.83 31.77
N ARG A 219 -60.89 -12.64 33.08
CA ARG A 219 -59.75 -13.17 33.79
C ARG A 219 -60.15 -13.97 35.01
N MET A 220 -59.31 -14.94 35.34
CA MET A 220 -59.41 -15.72 36.58
C MET A 220 -58.01 -15.97 37.18
N PRO A 221 -57.89 -16.10 38.52
CA PRO A 221 -56.62 -16.44 39.15
C PRO A 221 -56.16 -17.84 38.73
N LEU A 222 -54.91 -17.99 38.31
CA LEU A 222 -54.34 -19.30 37.94
C LEU A 222 -54.32 -20.28 39.12
N ASP A 223 -54.20 -19.78 40.34
CA ASP A 223 -54.18 -20.62 41.55
C ASP A 223 -55.51 -21.33 41.81
N MET A 224 -56.62 -20.88 41.20
CA MET A 224 -57.90 -21.57 41.28
C MET A 224 -57.89 -22.92 40.55
N LEU A 225 -57.01 -23.09 39.57
CA LEU A 225 -56.93 -24.27 38.70
C LEU A 225 -56.04 -25.40 39.28
N GLY A 226 -55.67 -25.30 40.56
CA GLY A 226 -54.77 -26.24 41.22
C GLY A 226 -53.36 -26.27 40.63
N SER A 227 -52.56 -27.27 41.03
CA SER A 227 -51.18 -27.44 40.52
C SER A 227 -51.15 -27.83 39.04
N ARG A 228 -52.18 -28.55 38.58
CA ARG A 228 -52.27 -29.10 37.21
C ARG A 228 -52.71 -28.05 36.18
N ARG A 229 -53.36 -26.96 36.62
CA ARG A 229 -53.82 -25.84 35.79
C ARG A 229 -54.70 -26.24 34.59
N VAL A 230 -55.59 -27.21 34.80
CA VAL A 230 -56.48 -27.75 33.76
C VAL A 230 -57.88 -27.15 33.86
N PHE A 231 -58.46 -26.75 32.73
CA PHE A 231 -59.83 -26.23 32.64
C PHE A 231 -60.43 -26.44 31.24
N GLY A 232 -61.75 -26.53 31.17
CA GLY A 232 -62.55 -26.50 29.94
C GLY A 232 -63.42 -25.24 29.84
N LEU A 233 -63.76 -24.87 28.60
CA LEU A 233 -64.67 -23.77 28.31
C LEU A 233 -65.82 -24.22 27.43
N SER A 234 -67.01 -23.71 27.71
CA SER A 234 -68.18 -23.91 26.86
C SER A 234 -68.98 -22.63 26.73
N PHE A 235 -69.44 -22.33 25.53
CA PHE A 235 -70.44 -21.29 25.30
C PHE A 235 -71.84 -21.92 25.21
N VAL A 236 -72.81 -21.31 25.89
CA VAL A 236 -74.21 -21.75 25.90
C VAL A 236 -75.09 -20.68 25.27
N ASP A 237 -75.79 -21.09 24.24
CA ASP A 237 -76.56 -20.27 23.32
C ASP A 237 -78.07 -20.43 23.57
N VAL A 238 -78.78 -19.30 23.74
CA VAL A 238 -80.19 -19.22 24.10
C VAL A 238 -80.89 -18.13 23.29
N ASP A 239 -81.56 -18.47 22.19
CA ASP A 239 -82.18 -17.43 21.36
C ASP A 239 -83.58 -16.99 21.82
N ASP A 240 -84.32 -17.86 22.53
CA ASP A 240 -85.72 -17.61 22.83
C ASP A 240 -85.86 -16.88 24.17
N PRO A 241 -86.15 -15.55 24.18
CA PRO A 241 -86.26 -14.78 25.41
C PRO A 241 -87.48 -15.17 26.27
N GLN A 242 -88.46 -15.88 25.70
CA GLN A 242 -89.67 -16.35 26.41
C GLN A 242 -89.48 -17.74 27.01
N THR A 243 -89.08 -18.73 26.21
CA THR A 243 -88.91 -20.10 26.71
C THR A 243 -87.58 -20.29 27.45
N ARG A 244 -86.55 -19.51 27.10
CA ARG A 244 -85.19 -19.54 27.67
C ARG A 244 -84.60 -20.95 27.67
N ALA A 245 -84.93 -21.74 26.65
CA ALA A 245 -84.38 -23.06 26.45
C ALA A 245 -83.01 -22.96 25.78
N ILE A 246 -82.05 -23.78 26.23
CA ILE A 246 -80.73 -23.87 25.61
C ILE A 246 -80.89 -24.43 24.19
N ARG A 247 -80.46 -23.67 23.19
CA ARG A 247 -80.45 -24.09 21.79
C ARG A 247 -79.21 -24.94 21.51
N THR A 248 -78.04 -24.41 21.83
CA THR A 248 -76.75 -25.05 21.55
C THR A 248 -75.80 -24.91 22.73
N VAL A 249 -74.92 -25.89 22.92
CA VAL A 249 -73.75 -25.77 23.81
C VAL A 249 -72.50 -26.12 23.02
N THR A 250 -71.73 -25.10 22.67
CA THR A 250 -70.46 -25.28 21.97
C THR A 250 -69.36 -25.41 23.01
N ARG A 251 -68.60 -26.50 22.95
CA ARG A 251 -67.56 -26.83 23.93
C ARG A 251 -66.20 -26.83 23.26
N THR A 252 -65.15 -26.55 24.01
CA THR A 252 -63.77 -26.85 23.60
C THR A 252 -63.42 -28.35 23.71
N LEU A 253 -64.42 -29.26 23.70
CA LEU A 253 -64.32 -30.70 24.00
C LEU A 253 -64.97 -31.56 22.88
N PRO A 254 -64.46 -32.75 22.54
CA PRO A 254 -65.17 -33.73 21.71
C PRO A 254 -66.32 -34.42 22.46
N THR A 255 -67.34 -34.89 21.73
CA THR A 255 -68.65 -35.34 22.26
C THR A 255 -68.70 -36.81 22.74
N ALA A 256 -67.57 -37.47 22.99
CA ALA A 256 -67.55 -38.85 23.49
C ALA A 256 -67.44 -38.84 25.03
N GLY A 257 -68.14 -39.77 25.68
CA GLY A 257 -68.51 -39.66 27.09
C GLY A 257 -67.41 -39.94 28.10
N GLU A 258 -67.73 -39.58 29.34
CA GLU A 258 -66.93 -39.55 30.57
C GLU A 258 -66.13 -38.26 30.79
N GLU A 259 -65.96 -37.91 32.07
CA GLU A 259 -65.53 -36.63 32.62
C GLU A 259 -64.04 -36.32 32.31
N SER A 260 -63.71 -36.19 31.04
CA SER A 260 -62.38 -35.86 30.55
C SER A 260 -62.23 -34.35 30.34
N PHE A 261 -61.45 -33.71 31.22
CA PHE A 261 -61.10 -32.29 31.13
C PHE A 261 -60.24 -32.00 29.89
N GLY A 262 -60.56 -30.92 29.17
CA GLY A 262 -59.71 -30.39 28.10
C GLY A 262 -58.37 -29.94 28.67
N LEU A 263 -57.28 -30.55 28.20
CA LEU A 263 -55.95 -30.33 28.74
C LEU A 263 -55.35 -29.03 28.18
N VAL A 264 -55.63 -27.89 28.80
CA VAL A 264 -54.90 -26.63 28.54
C VAL A 264 -53.57 -26.69 29.29
N VAL A 265 -52.51 -27.13 28.60
CA VAL A 265 -51.18 -27.33 29.20
C VAL A 265 -50.45 -26.00 29.38
N TYR A 266 -50.21 -25.63 30.63
CA TYR A 266 -49.33 -24.53 30.98
C TYR A 266 -47.85 -24.96 30.92
N ARG A 267 -46.95 -24.06 30.47
CA ARG A 267 -45.48 -24.21 30.57
C ARG A 267 -45.08 -24.56 32.01
N SER A 268 -44.06 -25.39 32.25
CA SER A 268 -43.68 -25.72 33.64
C SER A 268 -43.23 -24.43 34.36
N PRO A 269 -44.02 -23.89 35.31
CA PRO A 269 -43.70 -22.62 35.97
C PRO A 269 -42.40 -22.73 36.78
N GLU A 270 -42.09 -23.94 37.22
CA GLU A 270 -40.91 -24.26 38.02
C GLU A 270 -39.64 -24.27 37.16
N VAL A 271 -39.69 -24.85 35.95
CA VAL A 271 -38.58 -24.77 34.99
C VAL A 271 -38.33 -23.31 34.59
N LEU A 272 -39.38 -22.53 34.34
CA LEU A 272 -39.26 -21.12 34.00
C LEU A 272 -38.60 -20.30 35.13
N LYS A 273 -39.04 -20.47 36.38
CA LYS A 273 -38.43 -19.81 37.55
C LYS A 273 -36.94 -20.15 37.71
N ILE A 274 -36.55 -21.40 37.44
CA ILE A 274 -35.15 -21.83 37.51
C ILE A 274 -34.31 -21.09 36.47
N ILE A 275 -34.76 -21.05 35.21
CA ILE A 275 -33.98 -20.42 34.13
C ILE A 275 -33.99 -18.88 34.21
N GLU A 276 -35.07 -18.26 34.68
CA GLU A 276 -35.12 -16.81 34.94
C GLU A 276 -34.20 -16.39 36.08
N GLY A 277 -34.09 -17.21 37.13
CA GLY A 277 -33.22 -16.96 38.28
C GLY A 277 -31.72 -16.99 37.97
N LEU A 278 -31.31 -17.49 36.80
CA LEU A 278 -29.91 -17.57 36.39
C LEU A 278 -29.37 -16.27 35.77
N GLY A 279 -30.23 -15.32 35.39
CA GLY A 279 -29.82 -13.95 35.04
C GLY A 279 -28.96 -13.81 33.78
N TYR A 280 -29.09 -14.70 32.80
CA TYR A 280 -28.37 -14.62 31.53
C TYR A 280 -28.99 -13.58 30.59
N ALA A 281 -28.58 -12.31 30.74
CA ALA A 281 -28.99 -11.24 29.84
C ALA A 281 -28.38 -11.44 28.43
N GLY A 282 -29.18 -11.17 27.38
CA GLY A 282 -28.74 -11.27 25.98
C GLY A 282 -28.76 -12.68 25.38
N TYR A 283 -29.20 -13.69 26.14
CA TYR A 283 -29.42 -15.04 25.65
C TYR A 283 -30.92 -15.33 25.55
N ARG A 284 -31.30 -16.14 24.56
CA ARG A 284 -32.61 -16.79 24.52
C ARG A 284 -32.42 -18.25 24.92
N ILE A 285 -33.02 -18.64 26.04
CA ILE A 285 -32.88 -19.97 26.63
C ILE A 285 -34.20 -20.71 26.45
N MET A 286 -34.15 -21.92 25.91
CA MET A 286 -35.29 -22.80 25.72
C MET A 286 -35.02 -24.15 26.39
N VAL A 287 -36.00 -24.65 27.13
CA VAL A 287 -35.99 -26.02 27.65
C VAL A 287 -36.98 -26.83 26.83
N ILE A 288 -36.51 -27.91 26.21
CA ILE A 288 -37.29 -28.73 25.29
C ILE A 288 -37.32 -30.16 25.84
N ASP A 289 -38.48 -30.83 25.83
CA ASP A 289 -38.60 -32.22 26.25
C ASP A 289 -38.28 -33.23 25.13
N THR A 290 -38.37 -34.53 25.42
CA THR A 290 -38.11 -35.61 24.46
C THR A 290 -39.08 -35.66 23.27
N GLU A 291 -40.25 -35.04 23.38
CA GLU A 291 -41.23 -34.91 22.29
C GLU A 291 -41.03 -33.61 21.49
N SER A 292 -39.90 -32.93 21.67
CA SER A 292 -39.61 -31.62 21.06
C SER A 292 -40.56 -30.49 21.47
N ARG A 293 -41.24 -30.62 22.62
CA ARG A 293 -42.12 -29.57 23.14
C ARG A 293 -41.33 -28.59 24.00
N ARG A 294 -41.52 -27.29 23.77
CA ARG A 294 -40.92 -26.22 24.59
C ARG A 294 -41.61 -26.15 25.96
N ARG A 295 -40.88 -26.53 27.01
CA ARG A 295 -41.36 -26.53 28.41
C ARG A 295 -41.21 -25.19 29.11
N ALA A 296 -40.16 -24.45 28.77
CA ALA A 296 -39.92 -23.10 29.27
C ALA A 296 -39.06 -22.32 28.27
N GLU A 297 -39.21 -20.99 28.27
CA GLU A 297 -38.45 -20.09 27.43
C GLU A 297 -38.25 -18.77 28.17
N THR A 298 -37.02 -18.26 28.22
CA THR A 298 -36.70 -16.96 28.80
C THR A 298 -35.70 -16.19 27.94
N GLY A 299 -35.74 -14.87 28.06
CA GLY A 299 -34.93 -13.96 27.25
C GLY A 299 -35.51 -13.71 25.86
N GLY A 300 -34.75 -13.00 25.03
CA GLY A 300 -35.14 -12.62 23.68
C GLY A 300 -33.93 -12.27 22.84
N LEU A 301 -34.06 -12.42 21.52
CA LEU A 301 -33.05 -12.00 20.55
C LEU A 301 -33.43 -10.61 20.04
N ASP A 302 -32.50 -9.65 20.10
CA ASP A 302 -32.68 -8.38 19.41
C ASP A 302 -32.48 -8.60 17.90
N LEU A 303 -33.59 -8.76 17.19
CA LEU A 303 -33.62 -8.92 15.73
C LEU A 303 -33.92 -7.60 15.02
N GLY A 304 -33.76 -6.45 15.70
CA GLY A 304 -33.99 -5.13 15.12
C GLY A 304 -33.17 -4.88 13.84
N PRO A 305 -33.63 -3.99 12.94
CA PRO A 305 -33.00 -3.75 11.65
C PRO A 305 -31.54 -3.31 11.79
N ARG A 306 -30.67 -3.90 10.97
CA ARG A 306 -29.23 -3.62 10.96
C ARG A 306 -29.00 -2.13 10.73
N PRO A 307 -28.23 -1.43 11.59
CA PRO A 307 -27.90 -0.03 11.34
C PRO A 307 -27.12 0.10 10.03
N PRO A 308 -27.43 1.09 9.18
CA PRO A 308 -26.77 1.25 7.90
C PRO A 308 -25.27 1.47 8.09
N ALA A 309 -24.46 0.73 7.34
CA ALA A 309 -23.00 0.87 7.38
C ALA A 309 -22.61 2.30 6.98
N GLU A 310 -21.93 3.03 7.88
CA GLU A 310 -21.45 4.38 7.60
C GLU A 310 -20.54 4.39 6.37
N THR A 311 -20.99 5.09 5.32
CA THR A 311 -20.27 5.20 4.06
C THR A 311 -19.19 6.27 4.15
N ASN A 312 -18.08 5.94 4.80
CA ASN A 312 -16.92 6.83 4.90
C ASN A 312 -15.90 6.54 3.78
N TRP A 313 -14.98 7.47 3.47
CA TRP A 313 -13.94 7.27 2.44
C TRP A 313 -13.01 6.08 2.74
N ALA A 314 -12.95 5.65 4.01
CA ALA A 314 -12.29 4.43 4.46
C ALA A 314 -13.01 3.12 4.03
N ALA A 315 -14.27 3.19 3.56
CA ALA A 315 -15.05 2.03 3.14
C ALA A 315 -14.65 1.48 1.77
N ILE A 316 -13.99 2.28 0.91
CA ILE A 316 -13.56 1.88 -0.44
C ILE A 316 -12.50 0.75 -0.39
N PRO A 317 -11.35 0.90 0.31
CA PRO A 317 -10.38 -0.19 0.42
C PRO A 317 -10.96 -1.40 1.17
N ARG A 318 -11.85 -1.16 2.14
CA ARG A 318 -12.59 -2.19 2.89
C ARG A 318 -13.46 -3.06 1.97
N GLY A 319 -14.25 -2.43 1.09
CA GLY A 319 -15.10 -3.14 0.13
C GLY A 319 -14.31 -3.94 -0.90
N ALA A 320 -13.16 -3.41 -1.35
CA ALA A 320 -12.25 -4.16 -2.22
C ALA A 320 -11.63 -5.38 -1.51
N PHE A 321 -11.22 -5.23 -0.25
CA PHE A 321 -10.70 -6.31 0.58
C PHE A 321 -11.73 -7.43 0.77
N LEU A 322 -12.97 -7.08 1.13
CA LEU A 322 -14.07 -8.04 1.31
C LEU A 322 -14.41 -8.80 0.02
N LYS A 323 -14.48 -8.11 -1.13
CA LYS A 323 -14.68 -8.77 -2.44
C LYS A 323 -13.55 -9.73 -2.80
N THR A 324 -12.31 -9.31 -2.52
CA THR A 324 -11.13 -10.14 -2.78
C THR A 324 -11.13 -11.38 -1.88
N ARG A 325 -11.52 -11.22 -0.61
CA ARG A 325 -11.70 -12.32 0.35
C ARG A 325 -12.76 -13.30 -0.14
N GLN A 326 -13.97 -12.84 -0.49
CA GLN A 326 -15.03 -13.71 -1.02
C GLN A 326 -14.58 -14.48 -2.27
N TRP A 327 -13.86 -13.81 -3.18
CA TRP A 327 -13.31 -14.45 -4.36
C TRP A 327 -12.24 -15.51 -4.03
N LEU A 328 -11.37 -15.26 -3.05
CA LEU A 328 -10.37 -16.22 -2.57
C LEU A 328 -10.98 -17.39 -1.80
N GLU A 329 -11.97 -17.13 -0.95
CA GLU A 329 -12.72 -18.16 -0.23
C GLU A 329 -13.44 -19.07 -1.23
N ALA A 330 -14.11 -18.52 -2.24
CA ALA A 330 -14.71 -19.29 -3.33
C ALA A 330 -13.68 -20.10 -4.16
N PHE A 331 -12.42 -19.68 -4.19
CA PHE A 331 -11.36 -20.38 -4.91
C PHE A 331 -10.69 -21.49 -4.07
N THR A 332 -10.67 -21.34 -2.74
CA THR A 332 -10.00 -22.26 -1.80
C THR A 332 -10.97 -23.23 -1.13
N ALA A 333 -12.21 -22.83 -0.90
CA ALA A 333 -13.31 -23.68 -0.47
C ALA A 333 -14.05 -24.12 -1.74
N GLY A 334 -13.83 -25.37 -2.15
CA GLY A 334 -14.73 -25.99 -3.13
C GLY A 334 -16.14 -26.00 -2.56
N ASP A 335 -17.12 -25.54 -3.35
CA ASP A 335 -18.57 -25.55 -3.13
C ASP A 335 -19.00 -26.15 -1.79
N ALA A 336 -18.96 -25.35 -0.73
CA ALA A 336 -19.67 -25.63 0.51
C ALA A 336 -20.85 -24.66 0.55
N ASP A 337 -21.97 -25.15 0.01
CA ASP A 337 -23.22 -24.44 -0.23
C ASP A 337 -23.80 -23.78 1.03
N VAL A 338 -24.32 -22.57 0.83
CA VAL A 338 -24.98 -21.68 1.79
C VAL A 338 -26.44 -22.08 1.99
N ALA A 339 -26.71 -23.32 2.39
CA ALA A 339 -28.09 -23.83 2.47
C ALA A 339 -28.37 -24.64 3.74
N GLN A 340 -28.35 -24.01 4.93
CA GLN A 340 -28.86 -24.65 6.16
C GLN A 340 -29.49 -23.64 7.14
N ASP A 341 -30.55 -22.94 6.73
CA ASP A 341 -31.26 -22.02 7.64
C ASP A 341 -32.34 -22.71 8.50
N ALA A 342 -32.89 -23.84 8.05
CA ALA A 342 -33.90 -24.62 8.79
C ALA A 342 -33.36 -25.92 9.40
N GLU A 343 -32.28 -26.50 8.83
CA GLU A 343 -31.70 -27.77 9.28
C GLU A 343 -30.90 -27.63 10.58
N GLY A 344 -30.17 -26.51 10.78
CA GLY A 344 -29.25 -26.38 11.91
C GLY A 344 -29.91 -26.42 13.30
N ALA A 345 -31.12 -25.88 13.45
CA ALA A 345 -31.85 -25.94 14.72
C ALA A 345 -32.34 -27.37 15.02
N ALA A 346 -32.84 -28.07 14.00
CA ALA A 346 -33.28 -29.45 14.12
C ALA A 346 -32.09 -30.37 14.43
N GLU A 347 -30.92 -30.12 13.85
CA GLU A 347 -29.69 -30.88 14.09
C GLU A 347 -29.18 -30.71 15.53
N VAL A 348 -29.13 -29.47 16.05
CA VAL A 348 -28.75 -29.22 17.45
C VAL A 348 -29.70 -29.91 18.42
N ILE A 349 -31.01 -29.85 18.16
CA ILE A 349 -32.04 -30.50 18.98
C ILE A 349 -31.87 -32.03 18.93
N ALA A 350 -31.77 -32.60 17.72
CA ALA A 350 -31.64 -34.05 17.53
C ALA A 350 -30.37 -34.61 18.19
N SER A 351 -29.22 -33.94 18.01
CA SER A 351 -27.96 -34.33 18.63
C SER A 351 -28.05 -34.29 20.15
N ALA A 352 -28.59 -33.19 20.72
CA ALA A 352 -28.71 -33.05 22.16
C ALA A 352 -29.70 -34.07 22.76
N LEU A 353 -30.80 -34.41 22.09
CA LEU A 353 -31.72 -35.47 22.52
C LEU A 353 -31.10 -36.87 22.43
N ALA A 354 -30.19 -37.09 21.48
CA ALA A 354 -29.39 -38.31 21.40
C ALA A 354 -28.33 -38.41 22.51
N GLY A 355 -28.09 -37.32 23.26
CA GLY A 355 -27.14 -37.26 24.38
C GLY A 355 -25.83 -36.55 24.05
N ASP A 356 -25.66 -36.06 22.82
CA ASP A 356 -24.43 -35.40 22.37
C ASP A 356 -24.62 -33.88 22.29
N PRO A 357 -23.89 -33.09 23.11
CA PRO A 357 -24.01 -31.64 23.09
C PRO A 357 -23.40 -31.07 21.80
N LEU A 358 -24.12 -30.18 21.13
CA LEU A 358 -23.74 -29.61 19.84
C LEU A 358 -24.00 -28.10 19.82
N ALA A 359 -23.11 -27.34 19.16
CA ALA A 359 -23.31 -25.92 18.89
C ALA A 359 -23.10 -25.65 17.41
N LEU A 360 -24.05 -24.96 16.78
CA LEU A 360 -24.01 -24.62 15.36
C LEU A 360 -24.41 -23.16 15.13
N ARG A 361 -23.90 -22.59 14.04
CA ARG A 361 -24.34 -21.30 13.51
C ARG A 361 -25.59 -21.52 12.68
N ARG A 362 -26.59 -20.65 12.83
CA ARG A 362 -27.81 -20.62 12.00
C ARG A 362 -28.22 -19.17 11.72
N HIS A 363 -29.03 -18.95 10.68
CA HIS A 363 -29.69 -17.67 10.49
C HIS A 363 -31.04 -17.64 11.22
N ALA A 364 -31.37 -16.48 11.79
CA ALA A 364 -32.66 -16.14 12.37
C ALA A 364 -33.15 -14.84 11.72
N GLY A 365 -33.87 -14.95 10.60
CA GLY A 365 -34.20 -13.80 9.75
C GLY A 365 -32.97 -13.32 8.98
N GLU A 366 -32.65 -12.03 9.07
CA GLU A 366 -31.45 -11.43 8.45
C GLU A 366 -30.19 -11.49 9.34
N LYS A 367 -30.31 -11.98 10.57
CA LYS A 367 -29.19 -12.04 11.53
C LYS A 367 -28.69 -13.47 11.74
N GLU A 368 -27.40 -13.59 12.00
CA GLU A 368 -26.79 -14.86 12.41
C GLU A 368 -26.82 -15.03 13.92
N VAL A 369 -27.17 -16.23 14.36
CA VAL A 369 -27.21 -16.64 15.75
C VAL A 369 -26.46 -17.95 15.91
N ILE A 370 -25.84 -18.15 17.07
CA ILE A 370 -25.32 -19.47 17.45
C ILE A 370 -26.32 -20.10 18.41
N MET A 371 -26.68 -21.34 18.12
CA MET A 371 -27.52 -22.18 18.95
C MET A 371 -26.66 -23.32 19.53
N ALA A 372 -26.64 -23.45 20.85
CA ALA A 372 -26.01 -24.56 21.55
C ALA A 372 -27.04 -25.39 22.30
N GLY A 373 -27.04 -26.70 22.07
CA GLY A 373 -27.89 -27.68 22.71
C GLY A 373 -27.10 -28.55 23.68
N HIS A 374 -27.62 -28.75 24.89
CA HIS A 374 -27.05 -29.68 25.86
C HIS A 374 -28.14 -30.57 26.47
N PRO A 375 -27.94 -31.90 26.55
CA PRO A 375 -28.92 -32.81 27.15
C PRO A 375 -29.16 -32.50 28.63
N ILE A 376 -30.40 -32.76 29.05
CA ILE A 376 -30.84 -32.88 30.43
C ILE A 376 -31.00 -34.36 30.73
N VAL A 377 -30.34 -34.85 31.76
CA VAL A 377 -30.25 -36.27 32.09
C VAL A 377 -31.01 -36.54 33.39
N GLY A 378 -31.92 -37.51 33.36
CA GLY A 378 -32.66 -37.98 34.53
C GLY A 378 -31.78 -38.76 35.52
N ALA A 379 -32.35 -39.12 36.67
CA ALA A 379 -31.66 -39.88 37.71
C ALA A 379 -31.23 -41.28 37.22
N GLY A 380 -31.96 -41.83 36.24
CA GLY A 380 -31.64 -43.11 35.59
C GLY A 380 -30.63 -43.04 34.43
N GLY A 381 -30.09 -41.87 34.11
CA GLY A 381 -29.15 -41.70 32.98
C GLY A 381 -29.80 -41.57 31.60
N SER A 382 -31.13 -41.62 31.50
CA SER A 382 -31.87 -41.33 30.27
C SER A 382 -31.97 -39.83 30.03
N VAL A 383 -31.91 -39.42 28.76
CA VAL A 383 -32.18 -38.03 28.37
C VAL A 383 -33.66 -37.74 28.53
N ILE A 384 -34.01 -36.75 29.35
CA ILE A 384 -35.40 -36.33 29.66
C ILE A 384 -35.77 -35.02 28.95
N GLY A 385 -34.80 -34.39 28.30
CA GLY A 385 -34.97 -33.16 27.53
C GLY A 385 -33.62 -32.55 27.19
N LEU A 386 -33.63 -31.30 26.74
CA LEU A 386 -32.43 -30.52 26.43
C LEU A 386 -32.60 -29.06 26.84
N VAL A 387 -31.48 -28.39 27.05
CA VAL A 387 -31.40 -26.93 27.09
C VAL A 387 -30.79 -26.43 25.79
N ALA A 388 -31.51 -25.55 25.11
CA ALA A 388 -31.03 -24.84 23.94
C ALA A 388 -30.81 -23.37 24.31
N VAL A 389 -29.64 -22.84 23.97
CA VAL A 389 -29.26 -21.45 24.23
C VAL A 389 -28.93 -20.79 22.91
N GLU A 390 -29.52 -19.64 22.64
CA GLU A 390 -29.28 -18.83 21.45
C GLU A 390 -28.72 -17.45 21.81
N GLN A 391 -27.81 -16.95 20.99
CA GLN A 391 -27.28 -15.58 21.09
C GLN A 391 -26.95 -15.06 19.69
N THR A 392 -27.14 -13.75 19.48
CA THR A 392 -26.72 -13.07 18.25
C THR A 392 -25.19 -12.94 18.16
N ILE A 393 -24.66 -12.96 16.94
CA ILE A 393 -23.21 -12.82 16.64
C ILE A 393 -22.83 -11.35 16.35
N GLU A 394 -23.73 -10.40 16.62
CA GLU A 394 -23.63 -9.00 16.15
C GLU A 394 -22.36 -8.28 16.66
N ASP A 395 -21.90 -8.59 17.87
CA ASP A 395 -20.68 -8.03 18.46
C ASP A 395 -19.39 -8.53 17.76
N ILE A 396 -19.44 -9.64 17.04
CA ILE A 396 -18.28 -10.18 16.33
C ILE A 396 -18.09 -9.52 14.97
N GLU A 397 -19.18 -9.15 14.28
CA GLU A 397 -19.05 -8.39 13.03
C GLU A 397 -18.39 -7.03 13.26
N THR A 398 -18.75 -6.32 14.35
CA THR A 398 -18.11 -5.04 14.70
C THR A 398 -16.63 -5.21 15.04
N PHE A 399 -16.25 -6.28 15.74
CA PHE A 399 -14.86 -6.63 16.01
C PHE A 399 -14.10 -6.98 14.73
N GLN A 400 -14.72 -7.74 13.82
CA GLN A 400 -14.16 -8.09 12.52
C GLN A 400 -13.90 -6.84 11.68
N TYR A 401 -14.81 -5.86 11.69
CA TYR A 401 -14.61 -4.59 10.98
C TYR A 401 -13.45 -3.76 11.54
N ALA A 402 -13.29 -3.69 12.87
CA ALA A 402 -12.17 -2.99 13.50
C ALA A 402 -10.82 -3.68 13.20
N ALA A 403 -10.80 -5.01 13.18
CA ALA A 403 -9.62 -5.79 12.82
C ALA A 403 -9.24 -5.61 11.33
N ILE A 404 -10.22 -5.64 10.43
CA ILE A 404 -10.04 -5.39 9.00
C ILE A 404 -9.49 -3.98 8.77
N ASP A 405 -10.04 -2.96 9.44
CA ASP A 405 -9.56 -1.58 9.31
C ASP A 405 -8.09 -1.45 9.72
N SER A 406 -7.69 -2.11 10.81
CA SER A 406 -6.30 -2.13 11.26
C SER A 406 -5.38 -2.80 10.23
N ILE A 407 -5.81 -3.91 9.62
CA ILE A 407 -5.03 -4.62 8.60
C ILE A 407 -4.91 -3.80 7.32
N VAL A 408 -5.98 -3.14 6.88
CA VAL A 408 -5.96 -2.26 5.71
C VAL A 408 -4.97 -1.13 5.93
N TRP A 409 -5.01 -0.46 7.08
CA TRP A 409 -4.09 0.63 7.39
C TRP A 409 -2.64 0.17 7.51
N VAL A 410 -2.38 -0.98 8.14
CA VAL A 410 -1.03 -1.57 8.19
C VAL A 410 -0.54 -1.93 6.80
N SER A 411 -1.40 -2.50 5.95
CA SER A 411 -1.06 -2.87 4.56
C SER A 411 -0.74 -1.62 3.73
N VAL A 412 -1.57 -0.58 3.81
CA VAL A 412 -1.34 0.71 3.14
C VAL A 412 -0.06 1.38 3.64
N ALA A 413 0.16 1.42 4.96
CA ALA A 413 1.37 1.98 5.55
C ALA A 413 2.63 1.20 5.10
N SER A 414 2.56 -0.13 5.04
CA SER A 414 3.66 -0.97 4.57
C SER A 414 3.97 -0.73 3.08
N LEU A 415 2.92 -0.55 2.25
CA LEU A 415 3.07 -0.23 0.83
C LEU A 415 3.71 1.15 0.64
N ILE A 416 3.25 2.17 1.38
CA ILE A 416 3.85 3.51 1.34
C ILE A 416 5.30 3.46 1.79
N ALA A 417 5.60 2.79 2.91
CA ALA A 417 6.96 2.63 3.41
C ALA A 417 7.87 1.93 2.38
N PHE A 418 7.36 0.93 1.66
CA PHE A 418 8.07 0.26 0.58
C PHE A 418 8.31 1.18 -0.62
N VAL A 419 7.30 1.91 -1.09
CA VAL A 419 7.46 2.87 -2.20
C VAL A 419 8.51 3.91 -1.83
N LEU A 420 8.47 4.45 -0.61
CA LEU A 420 9.47 5.38 -0.11
C LEU A 420 10.87 4.75 -0.04
N ALA A 421 10.99 3.50 0.41
CA ALA A 421 12.25 2.77 0.45
C ALA A 421 12.83 2.55 -0.96
N VAL A 422 11.99 2.19 -1.94
CA VAL A 422 12.39 2.04 -3.35
C VAL A 422 12.83 3.37 -3.95
N ILE A 423 12.09 4.45 -3.71
CA ILE A 423 12.44 5.80 -4.18
C ILE A 423 13.77 6.25 -3.56
N ALA A 424 13.93 6.09 -2.24
CA ALA A 424 15.16 6.45 -1.55
C ALA A 424 16.36 5.61 -2.04
N PHE A 425 16.17 4.31 -2.24
CA PHE A 425 17.20 3.41 -2.77
C PHE A 425 17.59 3.78 -4.21
N SER A 426 16.61 3.99 -5.09
CA SER A 426 16.83 4.40 -6.48
C SER A 426 17.51 5.76 -6.57
N GLY A 427 17.07 6.72 -5.75
CA GLY A 427 17.68 8.04 -5.63
C GLY A 427 19.14 7.95 -5.19
N ARG A 428 19.42 7.14 -4.15
CA ARG A 428 20.78 6.89 -3.67
C ARG A 428 21.66 6.25 -4.75
N LEU A 429 21.16 5.21 -5.44
CA LEU A 429 21.92 4.53 -6.50
C LEU A 429 22.22 5.47 -7.67
N THR A 430 21.23 6.24 -8.11
CA THR A 430 21.37 7.23 -9.18
C THR A 430 22.39 8.30 -8.79
N TRP A 431 22.37 8.78 -7.54
CA TRP A 431 23.33 9.75 -7.04
C TRP A 431 24.75 9.18 -7.06
N ARG A 432 24.96 7.95 -6.57
CA ARG A 432 26.28 7.26 -6.61
C ARG A 432 26.80 7.14 -8.04
N ILE A 433 25.99 6.66 -8.98
CA ILE A 433 26.38 6.51 -10.40
C ILE A 433 26.69 7.86 -11.05
N ARG A 434 25.84 8.88 -10.82
CA ARG A 434 26.07 10.23 -11.34
C ARG A 434 27.35 10.84 -10.80
N ASN A 435 27.65 10.62 -9.52
CA ASN A 435 28.88 11.13 -8.91
C ASN A 435 30.12 10.45 -9.52
N LEU A 436 30.11 9.12 -9.62
CA LEU A 436 31.17 8.35 -10.27
C LEU A 436 31.38 8.78 -11.74
N ARG A 437 30.29 8.94 -12.50
CA ARG A 437 30.34 9.43 -13.89
C ARG A 437 30.94 10.83 -13.98
N ARG A 438 30.54 11.75 -13.11
CA ARG A 438 31.08 13.12 -13.09
C ARG A 438 32.57 13.11 -12.78
N GLU A 439 33.00 12.31 -11.81
CA GLU A 439 34.41 12.22 -11.43
C GLU A 439 35.26 11.59 -12.54
N ALA A 440 34.76 10.54 -13.21
CA ALA A 440 35.40 9.95 -14.37
C ALA A 440 35.45 10.92 -15.58
N ALA A 441 34.38 11.68 -15.81
CA ALA A 441 34.34 12.68 -16.87
C ALA A 441 35.25 13.88 -16.57
N ALA A 442 35.40 14.27 -15.31
CA ALA A 442 36.31 15.34 -14.89
C ALA A 442 37.79 14.89 -14.87
N ALA A 443 38.06 13.59 -14.91
CA ALA A 443 39.41 13.05 -14.96
C ALA A 443 40.12 13.33 -16.30
N ILE A 444 39.36 13.57 -17.38
CA ILE A 444 39.87 13.82 -18.73
C ILE A 444 39.32 15.17 -19.20
N ASP A 445 40.19 16.10 -19.60
CA ASP A 445 39.74 17.40 -20.11
C ASP A 445 39.29 17.35 -21.59
N GLU A 446 38.79 18.48 -22.10
CA GLU A 446 38.31 18.63 -23.49
C GLU A 446 39.40 18.36 -24.55
N TYR A 447 40.68 18.42 -24.15
CA TYR A 447 41.85 18.17 -24.98
C TYR A 447 42.43 16.77 -24.78
N GLY A 448 41.75 15.89 -24.04
CA GLY A 448 42.17 14.51 -23.78
C GLY A 448 43.29 14.39 -22.73
N ARG A 449 43.59 15.44 -21.96
CA ARG A 449 44.63 15.41 -20.93
C ARG A 449 44.09 14.92 -19.59
N LEU A 450 44.87 14.08 -18.90
CA LEU A 450 44.50 13.51 -17.60
C LEU A 450 44.74 14.50 -16.45
N ARG A 451 43.67 14.93 -15.78
CA ARG A 451 43.75 15.80 -14.59
C ARG A 451 43.85 15.02 -13.27
N SER A 452 43.26 13.83 -13.18
CA SER A 452 43.24 13.02 -11.95
C SER A 452 43.52 11.53 -12.22
N ALA A 453 44.38 10.96 -11.37
CA ALA A 453 44.89 9.57 -11.38
C ALA A 453 43.97 8.52 -10.78
N ALA A 454 43.10 8.97 -9.90
CA ALA A 454 42.32 8.11 -9.06
C ALA A 454 40.95 8.76 -8.83
N LEU A 455 39.93 7.93 -8.93
CA LEU A 455 38.61 8.24 -8.41
C LEU A 455 38.69 8.23 -6.89
N SER A 456 37.99 9.13 -6.20
CA SER A 456 37.87 9.13 -4.75
C SER A 456 36.53 8.56 -4.29
N SER A 457 35.50 8.66 -5.14
CA SER A 457 34.17 8.13 -4.85
C SER A 457 34.12 6.61 -5.01
N GLU A 458 33.39 5.96 -4.10
CA GLU A 458 32.98 4.54 -4.18
C GLU A 458 34.10 3.48 -4.18
N ILE A 459 35.38 3.84 -4.12
CA ILE A 459 36.51 2.88 -4.12
C ILE A 459 36.46 1.91 -2.92
N HIS A 460 36.01 2.38 -1.76
CA HIS A 460 35.89 1.57 -0.55
C HIS A 460 34.56 0.80 -0.48
N SER A 461 33.70 0.92 -1.48
CA SER A 461 32.45 0.17 -1.49
C SER A 461 32.72 -1.32 -1.78
N GLY A 462 32.11 -2.19 -0.98
CA GLY A 462 32.20 -3.65 -1.13
C GLY A 462 31.12 -4.24 -2.02
N ASP A 463 30.61 -3.48 -2.99
CA ASP A 463 29.56 -3.86 -3.94
C ASP A 463 30.03 -3.67 -5.39
N GLU A 464 29.16 -4.01 -6.35
CA GLU A 464 29.47 -3.99 -7.78
C GLU A 464 29.84 -2.58 -8.30
N ILE A 465 29.33 -1.53 -7.64
CA ILE A 465 29.68 -0.14 -7.97
C ILE A 465 31.11 0.17 -7.50
N GLY A 466 31.52 -0.36 -6.34
CA GLY A 466 32.90 -0.26 -5.89
C GLY A 466 33.88 -1.03 -6.77
N ASP A 467 33.49 -2.20 -7.28
CA ASP A 467 34.30 -2.94 -8.27
C ASP A 467 34.51 -2.13 -9.54
N LEU A 468 33.44 -1.49 -10.04
CA LEU A 468 33.52 -0.60 -11.20
C LEU A 468 34.44 0.60 -10.92
N ALA A 469 34.30 1.26 -9.78
CA ALA A 469 35.14 2.39 -9.39
C ALA A 469 36.63 2.01 -9.32
N ARG A 470 36.96 0.84 -8.75
CA ARG A 470 38.32 0.30 -8.73
C ARG A 470 38.85 0.01 -10.13
N SER A 471 38.04 -0.60 -11.00
CA SER A 471 38.43 -0.90 -12.38
C SER A 471 38.73 0.37 -13.18
N VAL A 472 37.88 1.39 -13.08
CA VAL A 472 38.08 2.68 -13.77
C VAL A 472 39.30 3.41 -13.21
N SER A 473 39.48 3.43 -11.89
CA SER A 473 40.66 4.04 -11.25
C SER A 473 41.97 3.39 -11.72
N ASN A 474 42.01 2.05 -11.79
CA ASN A 474 43.15 1.32 -12.32
C ASN A 474 43.44 1.65 -13.78
N MET A 475 42.40 1.82 -14.61
CA MET A 475 42.54 2.22 -16.01
C MET A 475 43.15 3.63 -16.13
N LEU A 476 42.65 4.59 -15.35
CA LEU A 476 43.18 5.97 -15.31
C LEU A 476 44.65 6.01 -14.88
N THR A 477 45.01 5.21 -13.85
CA THR A 477 46.40 5.10 -13.38
C THR A 477 47.33 4.56 -14.48
N ARG A 478 46.91 3.51 -15.20
CA ARG A 478 47.70 2.94 -16.31
C ARG A 478 47.86 3.93 -17.46
N LEU A 479 46.80 4.67 -17.78
CA LEU A 479 46.82 5.65 -18.86
C LEU A 479 47.78 6.81 -18.52
N ARG A 480 47.79 7.26 -17.26
CA ARG A 480 48.78 8.25 -16.79
C ARG A 480 50.21 7.74 -16.93
N GLN A 481 50.48 6.53 -16.46
CA GLN A 481 51.82 5.94 -16.54
C GLN A 481 52.30 5.83 -17.99
N HIS A 482 51.40 5.49 -18.91
CA HIS A 482 51.71 5.41 -20.33
C HIS A 482 52.01 6.78 -20.95
N ASN A 483 51.19 7.80 -20.68
CA ASN A 483 51.45 9.16 -21.18
C ASN A 483 52.79 9.70 -20.67
N HIS A 484 53.07 9.54 -19.38
CA HIS A 484 54.33 10.00 -18.80
C HIS A 484 55.57 9.29 -19.37
N PHE A 485 55.43 8.03 -19.80
CA PHE A 485 56.49 7.31 -20.49
C PHE A 485 56.74 7.88 -21.88
N ILE A 486 55.69 8.19 -22.64
CA ILE A 486 55.81 8.79 -23.98
C ILE A 486 56.43 10.20 -23.91
N GLU A 487 56.02 11.02 -22.94
CA GLU A 487 56.55 12.38 -22.74
C GLU A 487 58.06 12.38 -22.44
N ASN A 488 58.55 11.42 -21.64
CA ASN A 488 59.95 11.37 -21.23
C ASN A 488 60.87 10.59 -22.18
N MET A 489 60.32 9.76 -23.06
CA MET A 489 61.09 8.91 -23.96
C MET A 489 62.10 9.69 -24.82
N PRO A 490 61.76 10.84 -25.45
CA PRO A 490 62.70 11.58 -26.30
C PRO A 490 63.95 12.06 -25.55
N ARG A 491 63.79 12.50 -24.29
CA ARG A 491 64.91 12.96 -23.44
C ARG A 491 65.87 11.81 -23.14
N THR A 492 65.33 10.66 -22.75
CA THR A 492 66.15 9.46 -22.50
C THR A 492 66.86 9.00 -23.77
N LEU A 493 66.16 8.98 -24.91
CA LEU A 493 66.76 8.63 -26.20
C LEU A 493 67.88 9.59 -26.61
N ARG A 494 67.78 10.90 -26.34
CA ARG A 494 68.85 11.88 -26.61
C ARG A 494 70.15 11.46 -25.92
N HIS A 495 70.10 11.20 -24.62
CA HIS A 495 71.30 10.84 -23.86
C HIS A 495 71.89 9.51 -24.30
N GLU A 496 71.05 8.51 -24.54
CA GLU A 496 71.49 7.16 -24.93
C GLU A 496 72.02 7.09 -26.37
N ILE A 497 71.57 7.96 -27.28
CA ILE A 497 72.04 8.01 -28.67
C ILE A 497 73.24 8.96 -28.85
N ASN A 498 73.30 10.08 -28.14
CA ASN A 498 74.44 11.01 -28.24
C ASN A 498 75.76 10.37 -27.79
N ASN A 499 75.71 9.49 -26.80
CA ASN A 499 76.90 8.80 -26.29
C ASN A 499 77.59 7.92 -27.36
N PRO A 500 76.91 6.96 -28.03
CA PRO A 500 77.52 6.19 -29.11
C PRO A 500 77.84 7.03 -30.35
N LEU A 501 77.07 8.09 -30.65
CA LEU A 501 77.39 8.99 -31.76
C LEU A 501 78.70 9.75 -31.51
N ASN A 502 78.94 10.21 -30.29
CA ASN A 502 80.20 10.87 -29.91
C ASN A 502 81.38 9.91 -30.04
N VAL A 503 81.23 8.66 -29.56
CA VAL A 503 82.26 7.62 -29.71
C VAL A 503 82.56 7.33 -31.19
N LEU A 504 81.54 7.23 -32.04
CA LEU A 504 81.70 7.05 -33.48
C LEU A 504 82.37 8.26 -34.14
N SER A 505 81.98 9.47 -33.75
CA SER A 505 82.57 10.72 -34.26
C SER A 505 84.07 10.79 -33.91
N THR A 506 84.44 10.52 -32.65
CA THR A 506 85.84 10.48 -32.21
C THR A 506 86.62 9.37 -32.89
N SER A 507 86.03 8.19 -33.08
CA SER A 507 86.68 7.07 -33.77
C SER A 507 86.94 7.37 -35.25
N LEU A 508 85.98 8.03 -35.92
CA LEU A 508 86.13 8.48 -37.31
C LEU A 508 87.17 9.62 -37.42
N GLN A 509 87.21 10.53 -36.44
CA GLN A 509 88.21 11.60 -36.36
C GLN A 509 89.62 11.01 -36.20
N ASN A 510 89.82 10.10 -35.24
CA ASN A 510 91.11 9.42 -35.04
C ASN A 510 91.54 8.64 -36.30
N LEU A 511 90.60 7.94 -36.96
CA LEU A 511 90.88 7.21 -38.20
C LEU A 511 91.31 8.15 -39.35
N SER A 512 90.77 9.37 -39.40
CA SER A 512 91.16 10.39 -40.38
C SER A 512 92.57 10.96 -40.14
N GLU A 513 93.03 10.93 -38.89
CA GLU A 513 94.33 11.45 -38.46
C GLU A 513 95.44 10.40 -38.56
N ASP A 514 95.15 9.14 -38.22
CA ASP A 514 96.13 8.04 -38.19
C ASP A 514 96.43 7.42 -39.58
N VAL A 515 95.49 7.49 -40.54
CA VAL A 515 95.63 6.83 -41.85
C VAL A 515 95.55 7.85 -42.99
N ALA A 516 96.72 8.25 -43.51
CA ALA A 516 96.85 9.28 -44.54
C ALA A 516 96.07 8.97 -45.85
N ASP A 517 95.98 7.71 -46.27
CA ASP A 517 95.25 7.29 -47.48
C ASP A 517 93.71 7.32 -47.32
N VAL A 518 93.20 7.40 -46.10
CA VAL A 518 91.75 7.37 -45.80
C VAL A 518 91.22 8.78 -45.52
N LYS A 519 92.10 9.75 -45.27
CA LYS A 519 91.77 11.15 -44.98
C LYS A 519 90.90 11.81 -46.06
N ASP A 520 91.13 11.49 -47.34
CA ASP A 520 90.36 11.97 -48.49
C ASP A 520 89.36 10.94 -49.04
N SER A 521 89.10 9.86 -48.29
CA SER A 521 88.15 8.83 -48.71
C SER A 521 86.73 9.38 -48.71
N ARG A 522 86.07 9.33 -49.88
CA ARG A 522 84.65 9.69 -50.02
C ARG A 522 83.72 8.97 -49.04
N TYR A 523 84.11 7.76 -48.61
CA TYR A 523 83.33 6.95 -47.68
C TYR A 523 83.47 7.42 -46.24
N LEU A 524 84.66 7.87 -45.81
CA LEU A 524 84.88 8.43 -44.48
C LEU A 524 84.12 9.75 -44.33
N GLU A 525 84.20 10.62 -45.33
CA GLU A 525 83.44 11.87 -45.37
C GLU A 525 81.92 11.62 -45.43
N SER A 526 81.49 10.56 -46.12
CA SER A 526 80.08 10.14 -46.09
C SER A 526 79.64 9.62 -44.73
N ALA A 527 80.49 8.86 -44.03
CA ALA A 527 80.21 8.34 -42.68
C ALA A 527 80.16 9.46 -41.64
N ARG A 528 81.12 10.39 -41.68
CA ARG A 528 81.15 11.58 -40.82
C ARG A 528 79.91 12.45 -41.01
N ARG A 529 79.52 12.72 -42.26
CA ARG A 529 78.26 13.42 -42.57
C ARG A 529 77.04 12.65 -42.08
N GLY A 530 77.06 11.32 -42.15
CA GLY A 530 76.01 10.45 -41.60
C GLY A 530 75.85 10.58 -40.09
N VAL A 531 76.97 10.55 -39.33
CA VAL A 531 76.96 10.71 -37.86
C VAL A 531 76.47 12.09 -37.45
N LEU A 532 76.98 13.15 -38.09
CA LEU A 532 76.51 14.52 -37.86
C LEU A 532 75.01 14.68 -38.18
N ARG A 533 74.53 14.02 -39.24
CA ARG A 533 73.11 14.02 -39.61
C ARG A 533 72.24 13.32 -38.55
N ILE A 534 72.67 12.17 -38.02
CA ILE A 534 71.92 11.47 -36.96
C ILE A 534 71.92 12.27 -35.66
N GLY A 535 73.04 12.90 -35.29
CA GLY A 535 73.11 13.79 -34.13
C GLY A 535 72.12 14.95 -34.24
N ALA A 536 72.08 15.62 -35.39
CA ALA A 536 71.13 16.70 -35.64
C ALA A 536 69.66 16.23 -35.61
N ILE A 537 69.35 15.01 -36.05
CA ILE A 537 67.99 14.44 -35.97
C ILE A 537 67.56 14.29 -34.51
N VAL A 538 68.42 13.67 -33.71
CA VAL A 538 68.14 13.35 -32.30
C VAL A 538 68.00 14.63 -31.49
N GLU A 539 68.87 15.60 -31.75
CA GLU A 539 68.83 16.91 -31.11
C GLU A 539 67.53 17.66 -31.43
N ASN A 540 67.16 17.77 -32.72
CA ASN A 540 65.92 18.43 -33.12
C ASN A 540 64.66 17.73 -32.58
N LEU A 541 64.66 16.39 -32.51
CA LEU A 541 63.54 15.62 -31.95
C LEU A 541 63.42 15.85 -30.44
N ALA A 542 64.54 15.88 -29.72
CA ALA A 542 64.55 16.10 -28.29
C ALA A 542 64.20 17.55 -27.94
N ASP A 543 64.67 18.53 -28.71
CA ASP A 543 64.35 19.94 -28.53
C ASP A 543 62.86 20.18 -28.81
N ALA A 544 62.30 19.59 -29.87
CA ALA A 544 60.85 19.66 -30.14
C ALA A 544 60.01 19.02 -29.03
N ALA A 545 60.48 17.93 -28.43
CA ALA A 545 59.82 17.26 -27.30
C ALA A 545 59.97 18.02 -25.97
N SER A 546 61.05 18.79 -25.80
CA SER A 546 61.34 19.56 -24.59
C SER A 546 60.88 21.03 -24.67
N LEU A 547 60.46 21.50 -25.85
CA LEU A 547 60.10 22.90 -26.08
C LEU A 547 58.96 23.36 -25.17
N ASP A 548 57.89 22.57 -25.07
CA ASP A 548 56.71 22.88 -24.25
C ASP A 548 57.05 23.05 -22.76
N GLU A 549 57.94 22.21 -22.22
CA GLU A 549 58.39 22.28 -20.82
C GLU A 549 59.32 23.47 -20.60
N SER A 550 60.20 23.76 -21.57
CA SER A 550 61.12 24.91 -21.50
C SER A 550 60.40 26.25 -21.58
N LEU A 551 59.33 26.34 -22.37
CA LEU A 551 58.51 27.56 -22.50
C LEU A 551 57.75 27.84 -21.20
N GLN A 552 57.28 26.82 -20.48
CA GLN A 552 56.58 27.00 -19.21
C GLN A 552 57.48 27.46 -18.05
N ALA A 553 58.79 27.27 -18.17
CA ALA A 553 59.77 27.62 -17.14
C ALA A 553 60.43 28.99 -17.37
N GLU A 554 60.02 29.72 -18.41
CA GLU A 554 60.67 30.95 -18.87
C GLU A 554 59.79 32.16 -18.56
N ASP A 555 60.38 33.21 -17.99
CA ASP A 555 59.69 34.45 -17.65
C ASP A 555 59.46 35.28 -18.93
N MET A 556 58.31 35.96 -19.03
CA MET A 556 58.00 36.88 -20.12
C MET A 556 58.22 38.33 -19.68
N ASP A 557 58.90 39.12 -20.51
CA ASP A 557 59.22 40.53 -20.25
C ASP A 557 58.57 41.48 -21.28
N GLU A 558 58.52 42.78 -20.99
CA GLU A 558 58.08 43.79 -21.94
C GLU A 558 59.17 44.03 -23.01
N VAL A 559 58.91 43.60 -24.24
CA VAL A 559 59.85 43.65 -25.37
C VAL A 559 59.36 44.63 -26.44
N ASP A 560 60.21 45.56 -26.85
CA ASP A 560 59.97 46.42 -28.02
C ASP A 560 60.32 45.69 -29.33
N LEU A 561 59.29 45.23 -30.05
CA LEU A 561 59.45 44.50 -31.31
C LEU A 561 60.08 45.33 -32.42
N GLU A 562 59.88 46.65 -32.44
CA GLU A 562 60.48 47.51 -33.48
C GLU A 562 62.00 47.50 -33.35
N GLN A 563 62.51 47.66 -32.12
CA GLN A 563 63.93 47.63 -31.83
C GLN A 563 64.52 46.23 -32.03
N LEU A 564 63.84 45.19 -31.53
CA LEU A 564 64.30 43.80 -31.66
C LEU A 564 64.43 43.40 -33.14
N LEU A 565 63.40 43.64 -33.96
CA LEU A 565 63.41 43.27 -35.38
C LEU A 565 64.43 44.08 -36.18
N ALA A 566 64.60 45.38 -35.89
CA ALA A 566 65.60 46.20 -36.55
C ALA A 566 67.03 45.67 -36.29
N ASN A 567 67.34 45.35 -35.03
CA ASN A 567 68.63 44.78 -34.65
C ASN A 567 68.85 43.40 -35.26
N TYR A 568 67.85 42.53 -35.17
CA TYR A 568 67.92 41.16 -35.67
C TYR A 568 68.12 41.13 -37.20
N VAL A 569 67.35 41.92 -37.96
CA VAL A 569 67.52 42.00 -39.43
C VAL A 569 68.86 42.63 -39.81
N GLY A 570 69.35 43.61 -39.05
CA GLY A 570 70.69 44.17 -39.21
C GLY A 570 71.78 43.11 -39.07
N ASN A 571 71.68 42.26 -38.06
CA ASN A 571 72.62 41.15 -37.84
C ASN A 571 72.51 40.08 -38.94
N CYS A 572 71.31 39.78 -39.43
CA CYS A 572 71.11 38.87 -40.55
C CYS A 572 71.82 39.35 -41.81
N ALA A 573 71.75 40.65 -42.12
CA ALA A 573 72.42 41.23 -43.29
C ALA A 573 73.96 41.14 -43.20
N ILE A 574 74.53 41.13 -41.99
CA ILE A 574 75.97 40.94 -41.76
C ILE A 574 76.35 39.46 -41.90
N THR A 575 75.55 38.57 -41.32
CA THR A 575 75.84 37.12 -41.24
C THR A 575 75.61 36.42 -42.59
N HIS A 576 74.71 36.95 -43.41
CA HIS A 576 74.33 36.40 -44.71
C HIS A 576 74.54 37.45 -45.82
N PRO A 577 75.81 37.82 -46.13
CA PRO A 577 76.11 38.89 -47.10
C PRO A 577 75.63 38.59 -48.52
N ASP A 578 75.41 37.31 -48.85
CA ASP A 578 74.90 36.87 -50.15
C ASP A 578 73.36 36.98 -50.28
N HIS A 579 72.67 37.39 -49.22
CA HIS A 579 71.20 37.52 -49.18
C HIS A 579 70.77 38.96 -48.86
N GLY A 580 69.83 39.50 -49.63
CA GLY A 580 69.29 40.84 -49.38
C GLY A 580 68.17 40.80 -48.34
N PHE A 581 68.24 41.64 -47.31
CA PHE A 581 67.18 41.81 -46.31
C PHE A 581 66.61 43.23 -46.36
N LEU A 582 65.29 43.36 -46.27
CA LEU A 582 64.60 44.65 -46.21
C LEU A 582 63.67 44.67 -44.99
N PHE A 583 63.99 45.52 -44.01
CA PHE A 583 63.12 45.76 -42.86
C PHE A 583 62.21 46.96 -43.11
N ARG A 584 60.92 46.81 -42.80
CA ARG A 584 59.94 47.89 -42.76
C ARG A 584 59.23 47.87 -41.41
N GLY A 585 59.68 48.73 -40.52
CA GLY A 585 59.07 48.93 -39.21
C GLY A 585 57.89 49.90 -39.22
N THR A 586 57.27 50.07 -38.04
CA THR A 586 56.21 51.06 -37.78
C THR A 586 56.76 52.46 -37.52
N GLY A 587 58.06 52.58 -37.17
CA GLY A 587 58.70 53.83 -36.78
C GLY A 587 58.37 54.30 -35.36
N ALA A 588 57.65 53.48 -34.58
CA ALA A 588 57.29 53.72 -33.18
C ALA A 588 57.41 52.41 -32.39
N ALA A 589 57.70 52.50 -31.09
CA ALA A 589 57.86 51.34 -30.22
C ALA A 589 56.59 50.48 -30.17
N VAL A 590 56.75 49.16 -30.28
CA VAL A 590 55.66 48.17 -30.27
C VAL A 590 55.94 47.18 -29.16
N ILE A 591 55.32 47.40 -27.99
CA ILE A 591 55.58 46.60 -26.79
C ILE A 591 54.67 45.37 -26.75
N VAL A 592 55.28 44.19 -26.55
CA VAL A 592 54.59 42.91 -26.30
C VAL A 592 55.17 42.24 -25.06
N LEU A 593 54.40 41.38 -24.41
CA LEU A 593 54.89 40.55 -23.31
C LEU A 593 55.46 39.25 -23.89
N ALA A 594 56.79 39.12 -23.99
CA ALA A 594 57.45 37.97 -24.58
C ALA A 594 58.88 37.73 -24.08
N SER A 595 59.41 36.52 -24.30
CA SER A 595 60.85 36.24 -24.19
C SER A 595 61.54 36.67 -25.48
N ASP A 596 62.47 37.63 -25.39
CA ASP A 596 63.25 38.12 -26.53
C ASP A 596 64.00 36.98 -27.23
N TYR A 597 64.62 36.09 -26.45
CA TYR A 597 65.32 34.89 -26.90
C TYR A 597 64.41 33.96 -27.71
N ARG A 598 63.15 33.76 -27.28
CA ARG A 598 62.20 32.92 -28.01
C ARG A 598 61.67 33.58 -29.27
N ILE A 599 61.49 34.89 -29.25
CA ILE A 599 61.14 35.63 -30.47
C ILE A 599 62.28 35.54 -31.48
N GLU A 600 63.54 35.68 -31.06
CA GLU A 600 64.71 35.45 -31.94
C GLU A 600 64.76 34.01 -32.47
N GLN A 601 64.54 33.02 -31.61
CA GLN A 601 64.48 31.61 -32.02
C GLN A 601 63.37 31.34 -33.06
N MET A 602 62.21 31.97 -32.89
CA MET A 602 61.13 31.92 -33.87
C MET A 602 61.55 32.57 -35.20
N LEU A 603 62.18 33.74 -35.14
CA LEU A 603 62.66 34.46 -36.32
C LEU A 603 63.73 33.65 -37.07
N ASP A 604 64.66 33.00 -36.37
CA ASP A 604 65.66 32.11 -36.97
C ASP A 604 64.99 31.03 -37.80
N LYS A 605 63.95 30.37 -37.27
CA LYS A 605 63.23 29.32 -38.01
C LYS A 605 62.46 29.84 -39.22
N ILE A 606 61.91 31.05 -39.15
CA ILE A 606 61.21 31.65 -40.28
C ILE A 606 62.21 32.13 -41.36
N ILE A 607 63.32 32.73 -40.94
CA ILE A 607 64.35 33.28 -41.83
C ILE A 607 65.16 32.17 -42.49
N ASP A 608 65.57 31.12 -41.77
CA ASP A 608 66.19 29.92 -42.35
C ASP A 608 65.29 29.36 -43.47
N ASN A 609 63.99 29.29 -43.21
CA ASN A 609 63.03 28.83 -44.19
C ASN A 609 62.90 29.79 -45.38
N ALA A 610 62.94 31.11 -45.14
CA ALA A 610 62.92 32.11 -46.19
C ALA A 610 64.17 32.06 -47.08
N ILE A 611 65.37 31.88 -46.49
CA ILE A 611 66.65 31.74 -47.17
C ILE A 611 66.66 30.47 -48.04
N ASP A 612 66.16 29.35 -47.53
CA ASP A 612 66.16 28.10 -48.29
C ASP A 612 65.27 28.14 -49.55
N PHE A 613 64.18 28.91 -49.51
CA PHE A 613 63.16 28.92 -50.57
C PHE A 613 63.12 30.20 -51.41
N HIS A 614 63.93 31.21 -51.09
CA HIS A 614 63.91 32.43 -51.89
C HIS A 614 64.48 32.22 -53.31
N ARG A 615 64.00 33.02 -54.25
CA ARG A 615 64.56 33.16 -55.58
C ARG A 615 65.84 33.97 -55.49
N ALA A 616 66.94 33.44 -56.04
CA ALA A 616 68.23 34.13 -56.07
C ALA A 616 68.09 35.58 -56.61
N GLY A 617 68.71 36.53 -55.92
CA GLY A 617 68.66 37.96 -56.24
C GLY A 617 67.38 38.70 -55.80
N SER A 618 66.45 38.03 -55.10
CA SER A 618 65.31 38.68 -54.46
C SER A 618 65.55 38.88 -52.96
N ALA A 619 65.11 40.02 -52.42
CA ALA A 619 65.26 40.32 -51.00
C ALA A 619 64.17 39.65 -50.16
N ILE A 620 64.54 39.19 -48.96
CA ILE A 620 63.62 38.75 -47.91
C ILE A 620 63.12 40.00 -47.20
N ARG A 621 61.81 40.21 -47.18
CA ARG A 621 61.17 41.38 -46.58
C ARG A 621 60.61 41.03 -45.22
N VAL A 622 61.05 41.75 -44.19
CA VAL A 622 60.51 41.67 -42.83
C VAL A 622 59.73 42.95 -42.58
N GLN A 623 58.45 42.82 -42.25
CA GLN A 623 57.55 43.95 -42.00
C GLN A 623 56.91 43.80 -40.62
N LEU A 624 56.92 44.89 -39.84
CA LEU A 624 56.15 45.00 -38.62
C LEU A 624 54.97 45.95 -38.88
N ASP A 625 53.76 45.47 -38.63
CA ASP A 625 52.55 46.28 -38.64
C ASP A 625 51.91 46.22 -37.25
N THR A 626 51.31 47.33 -36.80
CA THR A 626 50.56 47.36 -35.54
C THR A 626 49.06 47.55 -35.80
N GLY A 627 48.24 46.73 -35.14
CA GLY A 627 46.78 46.84 -35.12
C GLY A 627 46.28 47.34 -33.75
N PRO A 628 44.95 47.40 -33.53
CA PRO A 628 44.38 47.92 -32.28
C PRO A 628 44.71 47.07 -31.04
N GLU A 629 44.91 45.76 -31.19
CA GLU A 629 45.16 44.84 -30.05
C GLU A 629 46.37 43.93 -30.27
N HIS A 630 46.94 43.89 -31.49
CA HIS A 630 47.95 42.90 -31.87
C HIS A 630 49.04 43.55 -32.74
N ALA A 631 50.29 43.17 -32.50
CA ALA A 631 51.40 43.38 -33.41
C ALA A 631 51.46 42.24 -34.45
N ARG A 632 51.78 42.56 -35.70
CA ARG A 632 51.93 41.60 -36.79
C ARG A 632 53.33 41.66 -37.37
N ILE A 633 54.06 40.56 -37.29
CA ILE A 633 55.35 40.34 -37.94
C ILE A 633 55.08 39.55 -39.22
N ALA A 634 55.45 40.11 -40.37
CA ALA A 634 55.29 39.47 -41.68
C ALA A 634 56.64 39.31 -42.37
N ILE A 635 57.05 38.07 -42.63
CA ILE A 635 58.28 37.73 -43.35
C ILE A 635 57.90 37.17 -44.70
N ALA A 636 58.25 37.88 -45.76
CA ALA A 636 57.90 37.55 -47.14
C ALA A 636 59.15 37.29 -47.98
N ASN A 637 59.16 36.20 -48.74
CA ASN A 637 60.19 35.87 -49.72
C ASN A 637 59.57 35.53 -51.06
N ARG A 638 60.23 35.90 -52.17
CA ARG A 638 59.83 35.46 -53.52
C ARG A 638 60.36 34.06 -53.75
N GLY A 639 59.57 33.14 -54.27
CA GLY A 639 59.92 31.72 -54.34
C GLY A 639 58.76 30.87 -54.88
N PRO A 640 58.88 29.54 -54.87
CA PRO A 640 57.76 28.66 -55.21
C PRO A 640 56.61 28.86 -54.21
N PRO A 641 55.35 28.97 -54.68
CA PRO A 641 54.20 29.12 -53.79
C PRO A 641 53.91 27.83 -53.02
N LEU A 642 53.27 27.97 -51.86
CA LEU A 642 52.72 26.87 -51.08
C LEU A 642 51.58 26.17 -51.86
N PRO A 643 51.53 24.83 -51.87
CA PRO A 643 50.38 24.08 -52.38
C PRO A 643 49.08 24.49 -51.68
N ARG A 644 47.96 24.49 -52.41
CA ARG A 644 46.65 24.97 -51.89
C ARG A 644 46.20 24.22 -50.63
N ASP A 645 46.59 22.95 -50.49
CA ASP A 645 46.23 22.09 -49.36
C ASP A 645 47.23 22.13 -48.19
N ALA A 646 48.37 22.82 -48.33
CA ALA A 646 49.45 22.81 -47.35
C ALA A 646 49.42 24.01 -46.37
N THR A 647 48.59 25.01 -46.62
CA THR A 647 48.59 26.32 -45.91
C THR A 647 48.41 26.22 -44.38
N GLY A 648 47.73 25.18 -43.89
CA GLY A 648 47.56 24.89 -42.46
C GLY A 648 48.48 23.79 -41.91
N SER A 649 48.74 22.75 -42.71
CA SER A 649 49.54 21.58 -42.30
C SER A 649 51.05 21.84 -42.28
N VAL A 650 51.52 22.94 -42.87
CA VAL A 650 52.96 23.33 -42.81
C VAL A 650 53.46 23.63 -41.40
N PHE A 651 52.57 23.88 -40.44
CA PHE A 651 52.91 24.08 -39.03
C PHE A 651 52.75 22.82 -38.17
N GLU A 652 52.39 21.67 -38.77
CA GLU A 652 52.32 20.39 -38.07
C GLU A 652 53.71 19.75 -37.97
N SER A 653 53.96 19.05 -36.87
CA SER A 653 55.23 18.35 -36.65
C SER A 653 55.46 17.29 -37.74
N MET A 654 56.71 17.19 -38.23
CA MET A 654 57.15 16.21 -39.23
C MET A 654 56.57 16.36 -40.65
N VAL A 655 55.91 17.49 -40.97
CA VAL A 655 55.42 17.77 -42.34
C VAL A 655 56.49 18.50 -43.15
N SER A 656 56.99 17.89 -44.23
CA SER A 656 57.97 18.50 -45.16
C SER A 656 57.56 18.30 -46.62
N HIS A 657 57.56 19.40 -47.39
CA HIS A 657 57.15 19.43 -48.80
C HIS A 657 58.32 19.72 -49.77
N ARG A 658 59.58 19.42 -49.40
CA ARG A 658 60.79 19.71 -50.22
C ARG A 658 61.18 18.57 -51.18
N GLY A 659 61.72 18.94 -52.34
CA GLY A 659 62.38 18.05 -53.32
C GLY A 659 63.80 17.61 -52.91
N PRO A 660 64.50 16.77 -53.70
CA PRO A 660 65.60 15.90 -53.25
C PRO A 660 66.97 16.57 -52.99
N ASP A 661 67.02 17.86 -52.69
CA ASP A 661 68.29 18.59 -52.51
C ASP A 661 68.81 18.58 -51.05
N ASN A 662 70.14 18.54 -50.91
CA ASN A 662 70.87 17.88 -49.83
C ASN A 662 70.97 18.60 -48.46
N ARG A 663 70.03 19.49 -48.09
CA ARG A 663 69.90 20.05 -46.72
C ARG A 663 68.65 19.47 -46.06
N LEU A 664 68.82 18.57 -45.08
CA LEU A 664 67.70 17.90 -44.40
C LEU A 664 67.10 18.83 -43.33
N HIS A 665 65.85 19.26 -43.53
CA HIS A 665 65.05 19.97 -42.53
C HIS A 665 63.79 19.15 -42.24
N PHE A 666 63.61 18.73 -40.97
CA PHE A 666 62.62 17.72 -40.54
C PHE A 666 61.16 18.23 -40.40
N GLY A 667 60.82 19.36 -41.02
CA GLY A 667 59.50 19.97 -40.87
C GLY A 667 59.21 20.52 -39.46
N LEU A 668 60.18 20.44 -38.53
CA LEU A 668 60.02 20.90 -37.14
C LEU A 668 60.15 22.42 -36.99
N GLY A 669 60.78 23.10 -37.96
CA GLY A 669 61.04 24.54 -37.84
C GLY A 669 59.78 25.39 -37.70
N LEU A 670 58.77 25.16 -38.56
CA LEU A 670 57.50 25.88 -38.50
C LEU A 670 56.61 25.41 -37.34
N TYR A 671 56.74 24.16 -36.90
CA TYR A 671 56.10 23.69 -35.66
C TYR A 671 56.62 24.50 -34.46
N VAL A 672 57.94 24.69 -34.33
CA VAL A 672 58.54 25.54 -33.27
C VAL A 672 58.02 26.97 -33.34
N VAL A 673 57.90 27.55 -34.54
CA VAL A 673 57.32 28.88 -34.74
C VAL A 673 55.90 28.97 -34.20
N ARG A 674 55.07 27.95 -34.48
CA ARG A 674 53.70 27.89 -33.98
C ARG A 674 53.65 27.76 -32.47
N THR A 675 54.44 26.86 -31.88
CA THR A 675 54.49 26.64 -30.43
C THR A 675 54.93 27.91 -29.69
N ILE A 676 55.96 28.60 -30.20
CA ILE A 676 56.41 29.88 -29.62
C ILE A 676 55.33 30.95 -29.77
N ALA A 677 54.70 31.09 -30.93
CA ALA A 677 53.64 32.08 -31.14
C ALA A 677 52.42 31.83 -30.21
N GLU A 678 51.97 30.58 -30.10
CA GLU A 678 50.83 30.20 -29.24
C GLU A 678 51.15 30.39 -27.75
N HIS A 679 52.39 30.07 -27.32
CA HIS A 679 52.84 30.30 -25.94
C HIS A 679 52.78 31.78 -25.54
N HIS A 680 53.12 32.68 -26.47
CA HIS A 680 53.04 34.13 -26.29
C HIS A 680 51.63 34.71 -26.54
N GLY A 681 50.58 33.87 -26.54
CA GLY A 681 49.19 34.29 -26.74
C GLY A 681 48.87 34.73 -28.18
N GLY A 682 49.74 34.42 -29.12
CA GLY A 682 49.66 34.82 -30.52
C GLY A 682 49.18 33.72 -31.46
N THR A 683 49.19 34.02 -32.77
CA THR A 683 48.87 33.05 -33.84
C THR A 683 49.84 33.18 -35.02
N VAL A 684 50.05 32.11 -35.77
CA VAL A 684 50.87 32.13 -37.00
C VAL A 684 50.05 31.65 -38.20
N ARG A 685 50.31 32.25 -39.37
CA ARG A 685 49.72 31.87 -40.66
C ARG A 685 50.77 31.89 -41.76
N ALA A 686 50.68 30.96 -42.69
CA ALA A 686 51.43 30.98 -43.94
C ALA A 686 50.46 31.29 -45.07
N LEU A 687 50.84 32.16 -46.00
CA LEU A 687 50.01 32.54 -47.14
C LEU A 687 50.89 32.68 -48.39
N ASN A 688 50.33 32.48 -49.57
CA ASN A 688 50.97 32.88 -50.81
C ASN A 688 50.83 34.39 -51.02
N LEU A 689 51.85 35.02 -51.59
CA LEU A 689 51.75 36.41 -52.05
C LEU A 689 50.63 36.53 -53.08
N THR A 690 49.96 37.70 -53.13
CA THR A 690 48.77 37.93 -53.98
C THR A 690 49.06 37.81 -55.47
N ASP A 691 50.31 38.01 -55.88
CA ASP A 691 50.81 37.82 -57.25
C ASP A 691 51.30 36.40 -57.54
N GLY A 692 51.20 35.48 -56.56
CA GLY A 692 51.68 34.10 -56.66
C GLY A 692 53.20 33.99 -56.74
N SER A 693 53.95 35.06 -56.51
CA SER A 693 55.40 35.12 -56.72
C SER A 693 56.24 34.63 -55.53
N GLY A 694 55.60 34.18 -54.45
CA GLY A 694 56.27 33.77 -53.23
C GLY A 694 55.34 33.51 -52.05
N VAL A 695 55.92 33.49 -50.86
CA VAL A 695 55.26 33.09 -49.61
C VAL A 695 55.45 34.20 -48.57
N VAL A 696 54.46 34.35 -47.68
CA VAL A 696 54.53 35.19 -46.49
C VAL A 696 54.14 34.38 -45.26
N ILE A 697 55.00 34.41 -44.24
CA ILE A 697 54.71 33.89 -42.91
C ILE A 697 54.37 35.08 -42.02
N SER A 698 53.17 35.07 -41.44
CA SER A 698 52.65 36.14 -40.59
C SER A 698 52.42 35.62 -39.18
N VAL A 699 53.12 36.20 -38.21
CA VAL A 699 52.93 35.98 -36.77
C VAL A 699 52.18 37.18 -36.19
N GLN A 700 51.17 36.92 -35.36
CA GLN A 700 50.42 37.92 -34.63
C GLN A 700 50.65 37.73 -33.14
N LEU A 701 51.05 38.77 -32.43
CA LEU A 701 51.29 38.76 -30.98
C LEU A 701 50.41 39.82 -30.32
N PRO A 702 49.85 39.57 -29.12
CA PRO A 702 49.07 40.56 -28.39
C PRO A 702 49.97 41.72 -27.93
N LEU A 703 49.47 42.96 -28.05
CA LEU A 703 50.17 44.11 -27.50
C LEU A 703 50.12 44.08 -25.97
N ALA A 704 51.21 44.49 -25.31
CA ALA A 704 51.17 44.75 -23.89
C ALA A 704 50.16 45.89 -23.64
N THR A 705 49.07 45.58 -22.95
CA THR A 705 47.99 46.56 -22.73
C THR A 705 48.54 47.67 -21.85
N GLY A 706 48.62 48.89 -22.38
CA GLY A 706 49.19 50.03 -21.66
C GLY A 706 48.51 50.28 -20.32
N ALA A 707 49.31 50.22 -19.24
CA ALA A 707 48.99 50.83 -17.95
C ALA A 707 48.87 52.35 -18.14
N GLY A 708 47.70 52.79 -18.57
CA GLY A 708 47.34 54.19 -18.79
C GLY A 708 45.88 54.42 -18.47
N LYS A 709 45.46 54.09 -17.23
CA LYS A 709 44.18 54.57 -16.70
C LYS A 709 44.36 56.00 -16.23
N ALA A 710 43.77 56.91 -16.99
CA ALA A 710 43.50 58.28 -16.62
C ALA A 710 42.91 58.37 -15.20
N GLU A 711 43.42 59.31 -14.41
CA GLU A 711 42.73 59.87 -13.25
C GLU A 711 41.32 60.31 -13.68
N GLU A 712 40.31 59.64 -13.13
CA GLU A 712 38.93 60.10 -13.17
C GLU A 712 38.69 60.97 -11.93
N PRO A 713 38.19 62.21 -12.07
CA PRO A 713 38.11 63.16 -10.97
C PRO A 713 37.02 62.76 -9.97
N ALA A 714 37.35 62.91 -8.68
CA ALA A 714 36.45 62.71 -7.56
C ALA A 714 35.17 63.57 -7.72
N GLN A 715 34.02 62.90 -7.88
CA GLN A 715 32.72 63.56 -7.77
C GLN A 715 32.36 63.75 -6.29
N ASP A 716 32.27 65.03 -5.96
CA ASP A 716 31.62 65.64 -4.81
C ASP A 716 30.22 65.05 -4.54
N HIS A 717 30.00 64.60 -3.31
CA HIS A 717 28.66 64.46 -2.72
C HIS A 717 28.71 65.03 -1.30
N SER A 718 28.74 66.35 -1.22
CA SER A 718 28.29 67.07 -0.05
C SER A 718 26.84 67.56 -0.21
N SER A 719 26.01 67.13 0.75
CA SER A 719 24.83 67.82 1.31
C SER A 719 23.52 67.98 0.51
N ARG A 720 22.46 67.32 1.04
CA ARG A 720 21.30 67.96 1.71
C ARG A 720 20.36 66.87 2.29
N THR A 721 20.35 66.62 3.60
CA THR A 721 19.42 67.16 4.63
C THR A 721 17.93 67.14 4.26
N ALA A 722 17.18 66.23 4.88
CA ALA A 722 16.03 66.49 5.77
C ALA A 722 15.56 65.18 6.41
#